data_AF-A0A350TKI3-F1
#
_entry.id   AF-A0A350TKI3-F1
#
_cell.length_a   1.000
_cell.length_b   1.000
_cell.length_c   1.000
_cell.angle_alpha   90.00
_cell.angle_beta   90.00
_cell.angle_gamma   90.00
#
_symmetry.space_group_name_H-M   'P 1'
#
loop_
_entity.id
_entity.type
_entity.pdbx_description
1 polymer ?
#
loop_
_entity_poly.entity_id
_entity_poly.type
_entity_poly.pdbx_seq_one_letter_code
_entity_poly.pdbx_strand_id
1 'polypeptide(L)'
;MKYRKWHIAPEHPEAQQRLQAAGYPYLVSAVLAARGVETAEQAAAFLEREDRLTLSPFLMADMDKAVERIRRALDSGERMAVFGDYDVDGITATCILVDYLQRRGADVLHYIPRRIEDGYGLSCDAIRSLYDQGVRLLITVDCGITGVEEVDFANSLGMDVVITDHHECRETLPRAVAVVDPHRPDCGYPFKHLAGCGVALKLVLALGGPDREDALFARYCTLAAIGTVADVMQMSGENRTIVSCGLADLEHSDFIGLHALLREAGLSGREISSVQIGFVLAPRINAAGRMGAADMAAELLLCSDPEAAERMAKELCALNRERQNVEQEIYTQAEEMIGQMPDRQRSALVLESSRWHQGVVGIVASRLSEKYSRPSFMIHLNGSTGKGSCRSWGGFNLFAALENCKDLLLGFGGHELAAGFTIDRDNIPAFRDRMNEYARSYCNGRPPEPALEVDVAIAYPAAVTLEELEALSALEPYGSGNARPVFCLLGATLLRTQNVGQNRHLKLRLGKGCAQFDGIFFSTVAERCGCAVGDRVDAAFYLQINEFRGSRTVQLQMVDIRPSLCASGREQEALTLAHHIAGGGVPPLRDARRALPTRQQFAAAWRFLERAVPEEGLTADTLPLLRHMASELGGVEPFLRAAVCAAVFRERGLLDWQETEHTITLHLHRGCRVSLEHSPLMAALAYHDSEKGGGAQ
;
A
#
# COMPACT_ATOMS: atom_id res chain seq x y z
N MET A 1 -15.14 0.64 7.83
CA MET A 1 -13.86 0.10 8.34
C MET A 1 -13.23 -0.77 7.28
N LYS A 2 -11.99 -0.47 6.90
CA LYS A 2 -11.24 -1.28 5.94
C LYS A 2 -10.50 -2.43 6.62
N TYR A 3 -9.98 -2.21 7.83
CA TYR A 3 -9.21 -3.20 8.57
C TYR A 3 -9.95 -3.62 9.84
N ARG A 4 -9.86 -4.90 10.19
CA ARG A 4 -10.42 -5.43 11.44
C ARG A 4 -9.47 -5.21 12.61
N LYS A 5 -8.17 -5.31 12.36
CA LYS A 5 -7.13 -5.18 13.38
C LYS A 5 -6.15 -4.07 13.02
N TRP A 6 -5.72 -3.32 14.02
CA TRP A 6 -4.58 -2.41 13.89
C TRP A 6 -3.46 -2.96 14.76
N HIS A 7 -2.30 -3.18 14.15
CA HIS A 7 -1.05 -3.49 14.83
C HIS A 7 -0.31 -2.18 15.00
N ILE A 8 -0.44 -1.60 16.19
CA ILE A 8 0.27 -0.38 16.54
C ILE A 8 1.61 -0.81 17.13
N ALA A 9 2.71 -0.29 16.58
CA ALA A 9 4.03 -0.58 17.10
C ALA A 9 4.11 -0.20 18.59
N PRO A 10 4.83 -0.98 19.41
CA PRO A 10 4.98 -0.69 20.83
C PRO A 10 5.64 0.69 21.02
N GLU A 11 5.21 1.41 22.04
CA GLU A 11 5.81 2.69 22.38
C GLU A 11 7.21 2.47 22.96
N HIS A 12 8.20 3.21 22.44
CA HIS A 12 9.57 3.25 22.95
C HIS A 12 9.90 4.64 23.51
N PRO A 13 9.24 5.09 24.60
CA PRO A 13 9.31 6.47 25.07
C PRO A 13 10.73 6.89 25.47
N GLU A 14 11.53 5.98 26.03
CA GLU A 14 12.91 6.28 26.41
C GLU A 14 13.80 6.53 25.18
N ALA A 15 13.70 5.69 24.15
CA ALA A 15 14.42 5.89 22.89
C ALA A 15 13.99 7.21 22.23
N GLN A 16 12.69 7.46 22.16
CA GLN A 16 12.15 8.70 21.61
C GLN A 16 12.64 9.95 22.36
N GLN A 17 12.73 9.89 23.69
CA GLN A 17 13.24 10.99 24.51
C GLN A 17 14.75 11.20 24.29
N ARG A 18 15.53 10.12 24.18
CA ARG A 18 16.97 10.21 23.86
C ARG A 18 17.21 10.87 22.51
N LEU A 19 16.45 10.50 21.48
CA LEU A 19 16.56 11.09 20.15
C LEU A 19 16.17 12.58 20.14
N GLN A 20 15.10 12.96 20.84
CA GLN A 20 14.73 14.36 21.01
C GLN A 20 15.81 15.16 21.75
N ALA A 21 16.39 14.58 22.81
CA ALA A 21 17.50 15.20 23.53
C ALA A 21 18.76 15.37 22.67
N ALA A 22 18.95 14.51 21.67
CA ALA A 22 20.00 14.62 20.65
C ALA A 22 19.69 15.64 19.53
N GLY A 23 18.50 16.26 19.56
CA GLY A 23 18.10 17.33 18.62
C GLY A 23 17.21 16.88 17.47
N TYR A 24 16.76 15.63 17.43
CA TYR A 24 15.82 15.17 16.40
C TYR A 24 14.38 15.64 16.70
N PRO A 25 13.60 16.09 15.69
CA PRO A 25 12.20 16.50 15.87
C PRO A 25 11.31 15.38 16.47
N TYR A 26 10.19 15.76 17.08
CA TYR A 26 9.28 14.85 17.78
C TYR A 26 8.77 13.71 16.90
N LEU A 27 8.27 14.02 15.71
CA LEU A 27 7.72 13.03 14.78
C LEU A 27 8.79 12.12 14.20
N VAL A 28 9.95 12.69 13.85
CA VAL A 28 11.11 11.91 13.35
C VAL A 28 11.57 10.94 14.44
N SER A 29 11.73 11.43 15.67
CA SER A 29 12.12 10.61 16.82
C SER A 29 11.12 9.50 17.11
N ALA A 30 9.81 9.78 17.02
CA ALA A 30 8.76 8.77 17.21
C ALA A 30 8.85 7.65 16.17
N VAL A 31 9.00 8.02 14.88
CA VAL A 31 9.10 7.04 13.81
C VAL A 31 10.38 6.21 13.92
N LEU A 32 11.52 6.84 14.18
CA LEU A 32 12.79 6.14 14.37
C LEU A 32 12.71 5.15 15.55
N ALA A 33 12.20 5.60 16.69
CA ALA A 33 12.04 4.74 17.87
C ALA A 33 11.09 3.56 17.60
N ALA A 34 9.98 3.78 16.90
CA ALA A 34 9.06 2.72 16.48
C ALA A 34 9.70 1.69 15.53
N ARG A 35 10.75 2.09 14.81
CA ARG A 35 11.55 1.24 13.91
C ARG A 35 12.77 0.63 14.58
N GLY A 36 12.88 0.71 15.91
CA GLY A 36 13.96 0.12 16.68
C GLY A 36 15.26 0.92 16.71
N VAL A 37 15.23 2.21 16.34
CA VAL A 37 16.38 3.11 16.47
C VAL A 37 16.40 3.70 17.88
N GLU A 38 17.46 3.41 18.63
CA GLU A 38 17.56 3.70 20.07
C GLU A 38 18.57 4.80 20.42
N THR A 39 19.53 5.08 19.54
CA THR A 39 20.64 6.02 19.78
C THR A 39 20.80 7.05 18.67
N ALA A 40 21.49 8.16 18.97
CA ALA A 40 21.75 9.23 18.00
C ALA A 40 22.63 8.75 16.84
N GLU A 41 23.58 7.84 17.10
CA GLU A 41 24.45 7.25 16.08
C GLU A 41 23.64 6.38 15.11
N GLN A 42 22.71 5.57 15.64
CA GLN A 42 21.80 4.78 14.80
C GLN A 42 20.87 5.68 13.98
N ALA A 43 20.37 6.77 14.57
CA ALA A 43 19.55 7.74 13.86
C ALA A 43 20.32 8.45 12.74
N ALA A 44 21.56 8.86 13.00
CA ALA A 44 22.44 9.45 12.00
C ALA A 44 22.65 8.47 10.83
N ALA A 45 23.01 7.21 11.11
CA ALA A 45 23.20 6.19 10.09
C ALA A 45 21.90 5.87 9.31
N PHE A 46 20.74 5.87 9.98
CA PHE A 46 19.46 5.62 9.32
C PHE A 46 19.07 6.76 8.36
N LEU A 47 19.34 8.01 8.77
CA LEU A 47 19.01 9.21 8.01
C LEU A 47 20.10 9.62 7.01
N GLU A 48 21.27 8.98 7.07
CA GLU A 48 22.38 9.26 6.17
C GLU A 48 21.96 9.07 4.70
N ARG A 49 22.37 10.04 3.89
CA ARG A 49 22.19 10.05 2.45
C ARG A 49 23.58 10.14 1.84
N GLU A 50 24.07 9.03 1.32
CA GLU A 50 25.28 9.06 0.51
C GLU A 50 25.00 9.89 -0.76
N ASP A 51 26.02 10.54 -1.27
CA ASP A 51 25.99 11.37 -2.49
C ASP A 51 26.61 10.66 -3.70
N ARG A 52 27.17 9.47 -3.50
CA ARG A 52 27.90 8.68 -4.50
C ARG A 52 27.74 7.20 -4.27
N LEU A 53 27.92 6.42 -5.33
CA LEU A 53 27.91 4.97 -5.26
C LEU A 53 29.29 4.46 -4.86
N THR A 54 29.38 3.73 -3.77
CA THR A 54 30.67 3.28 -3.20
C THR A 54 31.07 1.88 -3.66
N LEU A 55 30.12 1.08 -4.17
CA LEU A 55 30.38 -0.28 -4.64
C LEU A 55 30.80 -0.29 -6.11
N SER A 56 31.98 -0.85 -6.38
CA SER A 56 32.49 -0.98 -7.75
C SER A 56 31.57 -1.88 -8.59
N PRO A 57 31.18 -1.48 -9.81
CA PRO A 57 30.35 -2.31 -10.67
C PRO A 57 31.03 -3.64 -11.06
N PHE A 58 32.37 -3.68 -11.07
CA PHE A 58 33.15 -4.90 -11.37
C PHE A 58 33.06 -5.99 -10.29
N LEU A 59 32.39 -5.72 -9.16
CA LEU A 59 32.05 -6.75 -8.18
C LEU A 59 30.86 -7.62 -8.65
N MET A 60 30.10 -7.19 -9.66
CA MET A 60 29.07 -8.03 -10.28
C MET A 60 29.72 -9.05 -11.22
N ALA A 61 29.27 -10.31 -11.12
CA ALA A 61 29.75 -11.37 -11.99
C ALA A 61 29.52 -11.02 -13.48
N ASP A 62 30.51 -11.33 -14.31
CA ASP A 62 30.56 -11.05 -15.76
C ASP A 62 30.46 -9.58 -16.18
N MET A 63 30.50 -8.61 -15.26
CA MET A 63 30.52 -7.18 -15.62
C MET A 63 31.72 -6.85 -16.51
N ASP A 64 32.88 -7.44 -16.24
CA ASP A 64 34.10 -7.33 -17.05
C ASP A 64 33.90 -7.84 -18.49
N LYS A 65 33.29 -9.02 -18.65
CA LYS A 65 32.97 -9.62 -19.95
C LYS A 65 31.95 -8.80 -20.73
N ALA A 66 30.91 -8.28 -20.05
CA ALA A 66 29.92 -7.41 -20.66
C ALA A 66 30.58 -6.13 -21.20
N VAL A 67 31.42 -5.47 -20.39
CA VAL A 67 32.18 -4.29 -20.77
C VAL A 67 33.10 -4.56 -21.95
N GLU A 68 33.87 -5.66 -21.92
CA GLU A 68 34.76 -6.05 -23.01
C GLU A 68 33.98 -6.26 -24.31
N ARG A 69 32.86 -6.99 -24.26
CA ARG A 69 32.06 -7.30 -25.44
C ARG A 69 31.41 -6.07 -26.06
N ILE A 70 30.88 -5.16 -25.23
CA ILE A 70 30.26 -3.92 -25.68
C ILE A 70 31.31 -2.96 -26.25
N ARG A 71 32.49 -2.85 -25.61
CA ARG A 71 33.61 -2.06 -26.16
C ARG A 71 34.06 -2.57 -27.52
N ARG A 72 34.16 -3.89 -27.68
CA ARG A 72 34.47 -4.50 -28.99
C ARG A 72 33.46 -4.07 -30.06
N ALA A 73 32.16 -4.11 -29.76
CA ALA A 73 31.13 -3.67 -30.69
C ALA A 73 31.23 -2.18 -31.05
N LEU A 74 31.53 -1.32 -30.06
CA LEU A 74 31.76 0.11 -30.27
C LEU A 74 32.96 0.35 -31.20
N ASP A 75 34.08 -0.33 -30.95
CA ASP A 75 35.32 -0.16 -31.70
C ASP A 75 35.22 -0.68 -33.14
N SER A 76 34.44 -1.75 -33.35
CA SER A 76 34.22 -2.35 -34.67
C SER A 76 33.03 -1.77 -35.43
N GLY A 77 32.27 -0.85 -34.84
CA GLY A 77 31.06 -0.29 -35.44
C GLY A 77 29.96 -1.34 -35.67
N GLU A 78 29.88 -2.37 -34.82
CA GLU A 78 28.79 -3.34 -34.87
C GLU A 78 27.46 -2.67 -34.54
N ARG A 79 26.41 -3.00 -35.31
CA ARG A 79 25.05 -2.61 -34.95
C ARG A 79 24.59 -3.40 -33.73
N MET A 80 24.14 -2.68 -32.71
CA MET A 80 23.66 -3.22 -31.43
C MET A 80 22.15 -3.04 -31.28
N ALA A 81 21.53 -3.83 -30.41
CA ALA A 81 20.19 -3.57 -29.92
C ALA A 81 20.14 -3.66 -28.40
N VAL A 82 19.47 -2.70 -27.76
CA VAL A 82 19.09 -2.78 -26.34
C VAL A 82 17.66 -3.31 -26.26
N PHE A 83 17.48 -4.44 -25.58
CA PHE A 83 16.20 -5.10 -25.38
C PHE A 83 15.74 -4.91 -23.94
N GLY A 84 14.66 -4.16 -23.73
CA GLY A 84 14.12 -3.87 -22.39
C GLY A 84 12.88 -4.66 -22.02
N ASP A 85 12.32 -4.35 -20.85
CA ASP A 85 10.94 -4.69 -20.49
C ASP A 85 9.99 -3.49 -20.65
N TYR A 86 8.68 -3.76 -20.67
CA TYR A 86 7.62 -2.79 -20.98
C TYR A 86 7.17 -1.94 -19.78
N ASP A 87 7.64 -2.23 -18.57
CA ASP A 87 7.33 -1.43 -17.40
C ASP A 87 8.35 -0.31 -17.18
N VAL A 88 8.17 0.49 -16.13
CA VAL A 88 9.00 1.67 -15.92
C VAL A 88 10.46 1.31 -15.67
N ASP A 89 10.74 0.17 -15.03
CA ASP A 89 12.13 -0.22 -14.75
C ASP A 89 12.84 -0.54 -16.07
N GLY A 90 12.27 -1.44 -16.87
CA GLY A 90 12.77 -1.79 -18.20
C GLY A 90 12.85 -0.61 -19.17
N ILE A 91 11.85 0.28 -19.19
CA ILE A 91 11.87 1.49 -20.02
C ILE A 91 13.02 2.41 -19.60
N THR A 92 13.17 2.69 -18.30
CA THR A 92 14.22 3.59 -17.82
C THR A 92 15.62 2.99 -17.98
N ALA A 93 15.78 1.68 -17.74
CA ALA A 93 17.00 0.93 -18.00
C ALA A 93 17.40 0.98 -19.49
N THR A 94 16.41 0.83 -20.38
CA THR A 94 16.61 0.95 -21.84
C THR A 94 17.09 2.35 -22.20
N CYS A 95 16.43 3.39 -21.71
CA CYS A 95 16.82 4.78 -21.99
C CYS A 95 18.22 5.11 -21.49
N ILE A 96 18.61 4.63 -20.30
CA ILE A 96 19.95 4.83 -19.73
C ILE A 96 21.02 4.26 -20.67
N LEU A 97 20.87 3.00 -21.08
CA LEU A 97 21.89 2.34 -21.90
C LEU A 97 21.90 2.86 -23.35
N VAL A 98 20.74 3.10 -23.95
CA VAL A 98 20.62 3.63 -25.32
C VAL A 98 21.24 5.01 -25.43
N ASP A 99 20.89 5.95 -24.53
CA ASP A 99 21.45 7.31 -24.55
C ASP A 99 22.98 7.27 -24.34
N TYR A 100 23.47 6.42 -23.44
CA TYR A 100 24.91 6.25 -23.25
C TYR A 100 25.60 5.77 -24.53
N LEU A 101 25.11 4.70 -25.15
CA LEU A 101 25.70 4.11 -26.35
C LEU A 101 25.66 5.09 -27.53
N GLN A 102 24.54 5.78 -27.75
CA GLN A 102 24.42 6.81 -28.78
C GLN A 102 25.42 7.95 -28.59
N ARG A 103 25.61 8.41 -27.34
CA ARG A 103 26.64 9.43 -26.99
C ARG A 103 28.08 8.93 -27.18
N ARG A 104 28.29 7.62 -27.26
CA ARG A 104 29.57 7.01 -27.63
C ARG A 104 29.70 6.77 -29.14
N GLY A 105 28.71 7.16 -29.93
CA GLY A 105 28.71 7.03 -31.39
C GLY A 105 28.24 5.66 -31.90
N ALA A 106 27.58 4.87 -31.07
CA ALA A 106 27.05 3.57 -31.47
C ALA A 106 25.90 3.67 -32.48
N ASP A 107 25.85 2.73 -33.42
CA ASP A 107 24.62 2.38 -34.16
C ASP A 107 23.81 1.40 -33.32
N VAL A 108 22.84 1.93 -32.55
CA VAL A 108 22.07 1.16 -31.57
C VAL A 108 20.57 1.35 -31.79
N LEU A 109 19.86 0.22 -31.85
CA LEU A 109 18.40 0.16 -31.81
C LEU A 109 17.94 -0.07 -30.36
N HIS A 110 16.72 0.33 -30.05
CA HIS A 110 16.02 -0.12 -28.85
C HIS A 110 14.84 -1.00 -29.26
N TYR A 111 14.50 -1.95 -28.40
CA TYR A 111 13.35 -2.82 -28.57
C TYR A 111 12.67 -3.02 -27.22
N ILE A 112 11.38 -2.70 -27.14
CA ILE A 112 10.56 -2.93 -25.95
C ILE A 112 9.40 -3.86 -26.35
N PRO A 113 9.28 -5.04 -25.72
CA PRO A 113 8.27 -6.03 -26.11
C PRO A 113 6.85 -5.51 -25.82
N ARG A 114 5.90 -5.91 -26.66
CA ARG A 114 4.49 -5.59 -26.45
C ARG A 114 3.84 -6.67 -25.63
N ARG A 115 3.54 -6.39 -24.36
CA ARG A 115 2.90 -7.31 -23.40
C ARG A 115 1.70 -8.11 -23.94
N ILE A 116 0.92 -7.53 -24.83
CA ILE A 116 -0.29 -8.14 -25.39
C ILE A 116 0.07 -9.19 -26.47
N GLU A 117 1.04 -8.88 -27.32
CA GLU A 117 1.43 -9.63 -28.51
C GLU A 117 2.55 -10.63 -28.19
N ASP A 118 3.61 -10.19 -27.51
CA ASP A 118 4.86 -10.94 -27.36
C ASP A 118 4.95 -11.73 -26.05
N GLY A 119 4.11 -11.43 -25.05
CA GLY A 119 4.21 -12.04 -23.73
C GLY A 119 5.22 -11.34 -22.82
N TYR A 120 5.99 -12.10 -22.04
CA TYR A 120 6.99 -11.60 -21.08
C TYR A 120 8.38 -12.11 -21.45
N GLY A 121 9.39 -11.24 -21.44
CA GLY A 121 10.79 -11.60 -21.71
C GLY A 121 11.19 -11.64 -23.18
N LEU A 122 12.29 -12.35 -23.46
CA LEU A 122 12.85 -12.52 -24.80
C LEU A 122 11.92 -13.36 -25.69
N SER A 123 11.97 -13.10 -27.00
CA SER A 123 11.26 -13.89 -28.01
C SER A 123 12.18 -14.19 -29.18
N CYS A 124 12.15 -15.44 -29.66
CA CYS A 124 12.88 -15.85 -30.86
C CYS A 124 12.49 -15.02 -32.09
N ASP A 125 11.22 -14.62 -32.21
CA ASP A 125 10.74 -13.80 -33.34
C ASP A 125 11.34 -12.39 -33.29
N ALA A 126 11.40 -11.78 -32.11
CA ALA A 126 12.02 -10.48 -31.91
C ALA A 126 13.53 -10.53 -32.17
N ILE A 127 14.21 -11.56 -31.65
CA ILE A 127 15.62 -11.84 -31.91
C ILE A 127 15.90 -11.97 -33.41
N ARG A 128 15.07 -12.74 -34.11
CA ARG A 128 15.20 -12.93 -35.56
C ARG A 128 15.04 -11.61 -36.32
N SER A 129 14.01 -10.83 -35.96
CA SER A 129 13.76 -9.51 -36.56
C SER A 129 14.94 -8.56 -36.37
N LEU A 130 15.51 -8.49 -35.16
CA LEU A 130 16.68 -7.65 -34.87
C LEU A 130 17.92 -8.12 -35.66
N TYR A 131 18.15 -9.43 -35.72
CA TYR A 131 19.25 -10.00 -36.50
C TYR A 131 19.14 -9.66 -38.00
N ASP A 132 17.93 -9.78 -38.57
CA ASP A 132 17.64 -9.45 -39.97
C ASP A 132 17.79 -7.94 -40.25
N GLN A 133 17.67 -7.08 -39.23
CA GLN A 133 18.00 -5.64 -39.29
C GLN A 133 19.50 -5.33 -39.18
N GLY A 134 20.34 -6.36 -39.10
CA GLY A 134 21.80 -6.26 -39.06
C GLY A 134 22.40 -6.24 -37.66
N VAL A 135 21.60 -6.43 -36.60
CA VAL A 135 22.11 -6.48 -35.22
C VAL A 135 23.04 -7.68 -35.05
N ARG A 136 24.17 -7.46 -34.37
CA ARG A 136 25.17 -8.51 -34.06
C ARG A 136 25.44 -8.68 -32.57
N LEU A 137 25.06 -7.69 -31.78
CA LEU A 137 25.08 -7.76 -30.32
C LEU A 137 23.73 -7.32 -29.77
N LEU A 138 23.08 -8.22 -29.04
CA LEU A 138 21.88 -7.94 -28.26
C LEU A 138 22.29 -7.71 -26.79
N ILE A 139 21.86 -6.60 -26.20
CA ILE A 139 22.08 -6.30 -24.79
C ILE A 139 20.71 -6.22 -24.12
N THR A 140 20.41 -7.12 -23.20
CA THR A 140 19.15 -7.06 -22.46
C THR A 140 19.30 -6.20 -21.21
N VAL A 141 18.25 -5.49 -20.86
CA VAL A 141 18.11 -4.74 -19.61
C VAL A 141 16.79 -5.13 -18.96
N ASP A 142 16.81 -5.38 -17.66
CA ASP A 142 15.63 -5.74 -16.87
C ASP A 142 14.90 -7.02 -17.34
N CYS A 143 15.59 -7.85 -18.11
CA CYS A 143 15.05 -9.12 -18.59
C CYS A 143 16.17 -10.02 -19.12
N GLY A 144 15.80 -11.27 -19.41
CA GLY A 144 16.64 -12.24 -20.12
C GLY A 144 17.27 -13.31 -19.24
N ILE A 145 17.30 -13.18 -17.90
CA ILE A 145 17.93 -14.18 -17.01
C ILE A 145 17.30 -15.58 -17.11
N THR A 146 16.03 -15.65 -17.55
CA THR A 146 15.31 -16.91 -17.74
C THR A 146 15.29 -17.41 -19.19
N GLY A 147 15.81 -16.63 -20.15
CA GLY A 147 15.70 -16.86 -21.59
C GLY A 147 16.74 -17.82 -22.16
N VAL A 148 16.81 -19.05 -21.65
CA VAL A 148 17.83 -20.03 -22.06
C VAL A 148 17.69 -20.41 -23.53
N GLU A 149 16.46 -20.73 -23.97
CA GLU A 149 16.18 -21.16 -25.34
C GLU A 149 16.38 -20.02 -26.34
N GLU A 150 15.97 -18.81 -25.96
CA GLU A 150 16.08 -17.60 -26.77
C GLU A 150 17.54 -17.20 -26.99
N VAL A 151 18.37 -17.31 -25.96
CA VAL A 151 19.82 -17.06 -26.09
C VAL A 151 20.50 -18.13 -26.93
N ASP A 152 20.13 -19.40 -26.79
CA ASP A 152 20.64 -20.47 -27.67
C ASP A 152 20.22 -20.25 -29.13
N PHE A 153 19.01 -19.74 -29.37
CA PHE A 153 18.56 -19.35 -30.70
C PHE A 153 19.39 -18.17 -31.25
N ALA A 154 19.61 -17.11 -30.48
CA ALA A 154 20.48 -15.99 -30.87
C ALA A 154 21.90 -16.46 -31.23
N ASN A 155 22.48 -17.32 -30.39
CA ASN A 155 23.78 -17.94 -30.63
C ASN A 155 23.81 -18.74 -31.94
N SER A 156 22.73 -19.47 -32.27
CA SER A 156 22.62 -20.22 -33.53
C SER A 156 22.65 -19.34 -34.79
N LEU A 157 22.25 -18.07 -34.66
CA LEU A 157 22.33 -17.07 -35.72
C LEU A 157 23.71 -16.39 -35.80
N GLY A 158 24.59 -16.64 -34.82
CA GLY A 158 25.85 -15.92 -34.65
C GLY A 158 25.66 -14.51 -34.09
N MET A 159 24.59 -14.27 -33.33
CA MET A 159 24.35 -13.03 -32.60
C MET A 159 24.78 -13.22 -31.16
N ASP A 160 25.69 -12.37 -30.68
CA ASP A 160 26.10 -12.40 -29.28
C ASP A 160 25.03 -11.76 -28.40
N VAL A 161 24.87 -12.29 -27.19
CA VAL A 161 23.96 -11.73 -26.18
C VAL A 161 24.74 -11.35 -24.92
N VAL A 162 24.44 -10.17 -24.37
CA VAL A 162 24.83 -9.73 -23.03
C VAL A 162 23.54 -9.52 -22.25
N ILE A 163 23.42 -10.16 -21.09
CA ILE A 163 22.24 -10.01 -20.22
C ILE A 163 22.60 -9.07 -19.07
N THR A 164 21.76 -8.08 -18.83
CA THR A 164 21.72 -7.35 -17.55
C THR A 164 20.32 -7.45 -16.97
N ASP A 165 20.21 -8.01 -15.78
CA ASP A 165 18.93 -8.35 -15.15
C ASP A 165 19.08 -8.28 -13.62
N HIS A 166 17.96 -8.34 -12.92
CA HIS A 166 17.89 -8.38 -11.47
C HIS A 166 16.86 -9.39 -10.94
N HIS A 167 16.18 -10.12 -11.82
CA HIS A 167 15.22 -11.15 -11.44
C HIS A 167 15.89 -12.40 -10.83
N GLU A 168 15.09 -13.22 -10.14
CA GLU A 168 15.59 -14.47 -9.55
C GLU A 168 16.15 -15.42 -10.61
N CYS A 169 17.38 -15.88 -10.38
CA CYS A 169 18.07 -16.81 -11.26
C CYS A 169 17.47 -18.22 -11.21
N ARG A 170 17.34 -18.87 -12.38
CA ARG A 170 17.05 -20.33 -12.45
C ARG A 170 18.32 -21.15 -12.24
N GLU A 171 18.17 -22.45 -12.05
CA GLU A 171 19.31 -23.39 -11.92
C GLU A 171 20.25 -23.34 -13.13
N THR A 172 19.69 -23.18 -14.33
CA THR A 172 20.44 -23.05 -15.58
C THR A 172 20.43 -21.59 -16.03
N LEU A 173 21.61 -20.99 -16.14
CA LEU A 173 21.77 -19.66 -16.70
C LEU A 173 21.84 -19.70 -18.23
N PRO A 174 21.36 -18.67 -18.95
CA PRO A 174 21.47 -18.58 -20.40
C PRO A 174 22.94 -18.56 -20.85
N ARG A 175 23.22 -19.16 -22.01
CA ARG A 175 24.57 -19.23 -22.59
C ARG A 175 24.98 -17.95 -23.30
N ALA A 176 24.81 -16.82 -22.62
CA ALA A 176 25.20 -15.49 -23.11
C ALA A 176 26.71 -15.27 -22.97
N VAL A 177 27.25 -14.25 -23.65
CA VAL A 177 28.66 -13.84 -23.48
C VAL A 177 28.92 -13.33 -22.06
N ALA A 178 27.92 -12.68 -21.48
CA ALA A 178 27.92 -12.20 -20.11
C ALA A 178 26.50 -12.22 -19.54
N VAL A 179 26.36 -12.61 -18.27
CA VAL A 179 25.10 -12.56 -17.52
C VAL A 179 25.31 -11.73 -16.25
N VAL A 180 25.04 -10.43 -16.32
CA VAL A 180 25.24 -9.50 -15.20
C VAL A 180 23.96 -9.41 -14.38
N ASP A 181 23.95 -10.11 -13.25
CA ASP A 181 22.82 -10.12 -12.33
C ASP A 181 23.33 -10.23 -10.88
N PRO A 182 22.88 -9.37 -9.95
CA PRO A 182 23.28 -9.45 -8.56
C PRO A 182 22.84 -10.75 -7.87
N HIS A 183 21.71 -11.35 -8.25
CA HIS A 183 21.14 -12.57 -7.64
C HIS A 183 21.81 -13.87 -8.10
N ARG A 184 22.76 -13.80 -9.04
CA ARG A 184 23.57 -14.96 -9.42
C ARG A 184 24.23 -15.59 -8.18
N PRO A 185 24.17 -16.94 -8.04
CA PRO A 185 24.76 -17.63 -6.89
C PRO A 185 26.27 -17.41 -6.71
N ASP A 186 27.00 -17.17 -7.81
CA ASP A 186 28.45 -16.92 -7.82
C ASP A 186 28.81 -15.42 -7.80
N CYS A 187 27.82 -14.52 -7.75
CA CYS A 187 28.05 -13.09 -7.79
C CYS A 187 28.45 -12.53 -6.41
N GLY A 188 29.64 -11.92 -6.34
CA GLY A 188 30.18 -11.31 -5.12
C GLY A 188 29.64 -9.92 -4.80
N TYR A 189 28.75 -9.36 -5.62
CA TYR A 189 28.23 -8.02 -5.43
C TYR A 189 27.50 -7.88 -4.09
N PRO A 190 27.91 -6.96 -3.18
CA PRO A 190 27.37 -6.94 -1.81
C PRO A 190 25.89 -6.57 -1.72
N PHE A 191 25.40 -5.70 -2.59
CA PHE A 191 24.02 -5.19 -2.52
C PHE A 191 23.13 -5.85 -3.56
N LYS A 192 22.30 -6.82 -3.12
CA LYS A 192 21.52 -7.67 -4.04
C LYS A 192 20.26 -7.03 -4.60
N HIS A 193 19.78 -5.95 -4.00
CA HIS A 193 18.44 -5.42 -4.27
C HIS A 193 18.41 -4.34 -5.35
N LEU A 194 19.38 -4.25 -6.26
CA LEU A 194 19.30 -3.29 -7.37
C LEU A 194 18.09 -3.58 -8.27
N ALA A 195 17.45 -2.52 -8.76
CA ALA A 195 16.48 -2.59 -9.86
C ALA A 195 17.20 -2.87 -11.20
N GLY A 196 16.49 -3.27 -12.25
CA GLY A 196 17.04 -3.42 -13.59
C GLY A 196 17.74 -2.16 -14.10
N CYS A 197 17.15 -0.97 -13.87
CA CYS A 197 17.74 0.32 -14.19
C CYS A 197 18.97 0.63 -13.33
N GLY A 198 19.05 0.08 -12.12
CA GLY A 198 20.22 0.17 -11.25
C GLY A 198 21.39 -0.67 -11.78
N VAL A 199 21.12 -1.87 -12.29
CA VAL A 199 22.12 -2.71 -12.97
C VAL A 199 22.57 -2.06 -14.28
N ALA A 200 21.66 -1.50 -15.07
CA ALA A 200 21.98 -0.76 -16.29
C ALA A 200 22.85 0.49 -16.01
N LEU A 201 22.54 1.23 -14.94
CA LEU A 201 23.37 2.34 -14.46
C LEU A 201 24.79 1.84 -14.13
N LYS A 202 24.91 0.74 -13.37
CA LYS A 202 26.21 0.15 -13.01
C LYS A 202 27.01 -0.30 -14.22
N LEU A 203 26.37 -0.86 -15.25
CA LEU A 203 27.00 -1.17 -16.53
C LEU A 203 27.54 0.09 -17.20
N VAL A 204 26.76 1.18 -17.25
CA VAL A 204 27.20 2.46 -17.83
C VAL A 204 28.41 3.03 -17.08
N LEU A 205 28.42 2.97 -15.74
CA LEU A 205 29.57 3.39 -14.93
C LEU A 205 30.81 2.54 -15.26
N ALA A 206 30.67 1.21 -15.38
CA ALA A 206 31.76 0.31 -15.74
C ALA A 206 32.31 0.58 -17.15
N LEU A 207 31.43 0.85 -18.12
CA LEU A 207 31.81 1.21 -19.49
C LEU A 207 32.54 2.55 -19.54
N GLY A 208 32.09 3.52 -18.74
CA GLY A 208 32.62 4.88 -18.65
C GLY A 208 33.99 4.98 -17.99
N GLY A 209 34.25 4.10 -17.02
CA GLY A 209 35.47 4.10 -16.22
C GLY A 209 35.44 5.12 -15.07
N PRO A 210 36.40 5.01 -14.12
CA PRO A 210 36.38 5.77 -12.87
C PRO A 210 36.42 7.30 -13.08
N ASP A 211 37.11 7.77 -14.13
CA ASP A 211 37.25 9.21 -14.42
C ASP A 211 35.94 9.88 -14.85
N ARG A 212 34.92 9.11 -15.22
CA ARG A 212 33.61 9.61 -15.69
C ARG A 212 32.46 9.24 -14.78
N GLU A 213 32.73 8.55 -13.68
CA GLU A 213 31.71 7.95 -12.82
C GLU A 213 30.72 9.00 -12.30
N ASP A 214 31.20 10.09 -11.71
CA ASP A 214 30.36 11.16 -11.17
C ASP A 214 29.47 11.82 -12.24
N ALA A 215 30.04 12.10 -13.43
CA ALA A 215 29.32 12.73 -14.52
C ALA A 215 28.24 11.81 -15.12
N LEU A 216 28.51 10.50 -15.18
CA LEU A 216 27.55 9.51 -15.66
C LEU A 216 26.46 9.27 -14.60
N PHE A 217 26.82 9.20 -13.32
CA PHE A 217 25.88 9.06 -12.24
C PHE A 217 24.91 10.25 -12.20
N ALA A 218 25.41 11.49 -12.20
CA ALA A 218 24.58 12.69 -12.23
C ALA A 218 23.59 12.70 -13.41
N ARG A 219 24.04 12.29 -14.61
CA ARG A 219 23.18 12.24 -15.80
C ARG A 219 22.04 11.23 -15.67
N TYR A 220 22.31 10.02 -15.18
CA TYR A 220 21.37 8.89 -15.27
C TYR A 220 20.65 8.58 -13.96
N CYS A 221 21.09 9.12 -12.82
CA CYS A 221 20.51 8.83 -11.51
C CYS A 221 19.01 9.13 -11.44
N THR A 222 18.54 10.17 -12.13
CA THR A 222 17.11 10.51 -12.18
C THR A 222 16.27 9.42 -12.82
N LEU A 223 16.70 8.87 -13.96
CA LEU A 223 15.98 7.77 -14.62
C LEU A 223 16.04 6.50 -13.76
N ALA A 224 17.21 6.19 -13.19
CA ALA A 224 17.37 5.05 -12.30
C ALA A 224 16.52 5.19 -11.03
N ALA A 225 16.34 6.40 -10.50
CA ALA A 225 15.47 6.65 -9.36
C ALA A 225 14.00 6.38 -9.70
N ILE A 226 13.56 6.79 -10.88
CA ILE A 226 12.18 6.56 -11.35
C ILE A 226 11.89 5.06 -11.50
N GLY A 227 12.78 4.30 -12.14
CA GLY A 227 12.68 2.84 -12.28
C GLY A 227 12.68 2.14 -10.92
N THR A 228 13.66 2.44 -10.07
CA THR A 228 13.82 1.84 -8.74
C THR A 228 12.58 2.05 -7.85
N VAL A 229 11.98 3.24 -7.86
CA VAL A 229 10.75 3.51 -7.10
C VAL A 229 9.54 2.81 -7.73
N ALA A 230 9.45 2.78 -9.06
CA ALA A 230 8.34 2.17 -9.76
C ALA A 230 8.29 0.64 -9.58
N ASP A 231 9.44 0.00 -9.44
CA ASP A 231 9.57 -1.43 -9.18
C ASP A 231 9.49 -1.80 -7.69
N VAL A 232 9.23 -0.81 -6.82
CA VAL A 232 8.99 -1.03 -5.38
C VAL A 232 10.20 -1.70 -4.70
N MET A 233 11.40 -1.37 -5.16
CA MET A 233 12.63 -1.97 -4.64
C MET A 233 12.91 -1.61 -3.18
N GLN A 234 13.75 -2.42 -2.54
CA GLN A 234 14.18 -2.17 -1.17
C GLN A 234 14.95 -0.85 -1.07
N MET A 235 14.46 0.07 -0.25
CA MET A 235 14.92 1.44 -0.16
C MET A 235 16.01 1.60 0.90
N SER A 236 17.10 0.85 0.71
CA SER A 236 18.30 0.81 1.55
C SER A 236 19.55 0.77 0.68
N GLY A 237 20.73 1.05 1.24
CA GLY A 237 22.00 0.96 0.52
C GLY A 237 21.98 1.78 -0.77
N GLU A 238 22.49 1.21 -1.87
CA GLU A 238 22.64 1.94 -3.13
C GLU A 238 21.32 2.41 -3.73
N ASN A 239 20.22 1.68 -3.58
CA ASN A 239 18.91 2.15 -4.05
C ASN A 239 18.51 3.46 -3.35
N ARG A 240 18.73 3.55 -2.04
CA ARG A 240 18.44 4.77 -1.27
C ARG A 240 19.29 5.93 -1.77
N THR A 241 20.58 5.68 -2.08
CA THR A 241 21.50 6.66 -2.67
C THR A 241 21.02 7.12 -4.05
N ILE A 242 20.79 6.18 -4.98
CA ILE A 242 20.30 6.45 -6.35
C ILE A 242 19.02 7.29 -6.30
N VAL A 243 18.05 6.89 -5.49
CA VAL A 243 16.76 7.57 -5.41
C VAL A 243 16.87 8.93 -4.73
N SER A 244 17.70 9.07 -3.68
CA SER A 244 17.92 10.37 -3.03
C SER A 244 18.55 11.38 -3.99
N CYS A 245 19.62 11.00 -4.69
CA CYS A 245 20.29 11.84 -5.69
C CYS A 245 19.34 12.14 -6.86
N GLY A 246 18.66 11.12 -7.39
CA GLY A 246 17.75 11.28 -8.52
C GLY A 246 16.53 12.16 -8.22
N LEU A 247 16.03 12.15 -6.99
CA LEU A 247 14.97 13.06 -6.53
C LEU A 247 15.48 14.51 -6.43
N ALA A 248 16.69 14.70 -5.90
CA ALA A 248 17.30 16.02 -5.78
C ALA A 248 17.57 16.67 -7.16
N ASP A 249 17.97 15.86 -8.14
CA ASP A 249 18.31 16.33 -9.50
C ASP A 249 17.15 16.25 -10.50
N LEU A 250 15.95 15.83 -10.07
CA LEU A 250 14.82 15.56 -10.95
C LEU A 250 14.43 16.75 -11.84
N GLU A 251 14.37 17.96 -11.29
CA GLU A 251 14.07 19.20 -12.03
C GLU A 251 15.26 19.72 -12.86
N HIS A 252 16.46 19.20 -12.61
CA HIS A 252 17.70 19.59 -13.30
C HIS A 252 18.21 18.53 -14.27
N SER A 253 17.45 17.44 -14.45
CA SER A 253 17.78 16.34 -15.33
C SER A 253 18.07 16.79 -16.78
N ASP A 254 18.94 16.09 -17.48
CA ASP A 254 19.25 16.39 -18.88
C ASP A 254 18.15 15.95 -19.87
N PHE A 255 17.15 15.20 -19.41
CA PHE A 255 16.14 14.58 -20.27
C PHE A 255 14.92 15.50 -20.46
N ILE A 256 14.87 16.21 -21.59
CA ILE A 256 13.77 17.15 -21.87
C ILE A 256 12.38 16.49 -21.91
N GLY A 257 12.32 15.21 -22.29
CA GLY A 257 11.09 14.42 -22.26
C GLY A 257 10.53 14.23 -20.86
N LEU A 258 11.41 14.04 -19.89
CA LEU A 258 11.04 13.96 -18.47
C LEU A 258 10.47 15.30 -17.99
N HIS A 259 11.09 16.43 -18.35
CA HIS A 259 10.57 17.77 -18.03
C HIS A 259 9.18 18.03 -18.60
N ALA A 260 8.96 17.64 -19.87
CA ALA A 260 7.66 17.74 -20.51
C ALA A 260 6.61 16.90 -19.76
N LEU A 261 6.96 15.69 -19.35
CA LEU A 261 6.08 14.81 -18.58
C LEU A 261 5.77 15.35 -17.18
N LEU A 262 6.76 15.89 -16.47
CA LEU A 262 6.57 16.53 -15.16
C LEU A 262 5.63 17.74 -15.24
N ARG A 263 5.75 18.55 -16.29
CA ARG A 263 4.88 19.70 -16.54
C ARG A 263 3.44 19.26 -16.81
N GLU A 264 3.23 18.33 -17.74
CA GLU A 264 1.89 17.81 -18.06
C GLU A 264 1.26 17.06 -16.88
N ALA A 265 2.07 16.40 -16.04
CA ALA A 265 1.61 15.76 -14.81
C ALA A 265 1.23 16.76 -13.70
N GLY A 266 1.53 18.05 -13.85
CA GLY A 266 1.30 19.08 -12.84
C GLY A 266 2.26 19.00 -11.64
N LEU A 267 3.44 18.39 -11.85
CA LEU A 267 4.49 18.22 -10.84
C LEU A 267 5.59 19.27 -10.94
N SER A 268 5.70 19.99 -12.06
CA SER A 268 6.74 21.03 -12.24
C SER A 268 6.65 22.14 -11.20
N GLY A 269 7.79 22.52 -10.61
CA GLY A 269 7.91 23.58 -9.62
C GLY A 269 7.37 23.17 -8.25
N ARG A 270 7.29 21.87 -7.97
CA ARG A 270 6.84 21.32 -6.69
C ARG A 270 7.90 20.38 -6.16
N GLU A 271 7.93 20.23 -4.84
CA GLU A 271 8.72 19.16 -4.22
C GLU A 271 8.13 17.80 -4.64
N ILE A 272 8.96 16.98 -5.26
CA ILE A 272 8.61 15.64 -5.74
C ILE A 272 9.30 14.64 -4.82
N SER A 273 8.52 13.76 -4.21
CA SER A 273 9.02 12.67 -3.38
C SER A 273 8.82 11.32 -4.07
N SER A 274 9.32 10.24 -3.44
CA SER A 274 9.08 8.87 -3.88
C SER A 274 7.59 8.57 -4.08
N VAL A 275 6.71 9.23 -3.32
CA VAL A 275 5.25 9.11 -3.43
C VAL A 275 4.75 9.67 -4.75
N GLN A 276 5.18 10.86 -5.16
CA GLN A 276 4.78 11.43 -6.46
C GLN A 276 5.37 10.62 -7.62
N ILE A 277 6.58 10.07 -7.49
CA ILE A 277 7.11 9.15 -8.49
C ILE A 277 6.19 7.92 -8.61
N GLY A 278 5.96 7.20 -7.51
CA GLY A 278 5.21 5.94 -7.52
C GLY A 278 3.72 6.08 -7.90
N PHE A 279 3.06 7.18 -7.52
CA PHE A 279 1.61 7.34 -7.71
C PHE A 279 1.21 8.32 -8.81
N VAL A 280 2.13 9.14 -9.34
CA VAL A 280 1.81 10.13 -10.37
C VAL A 280 2.65 9.91 -11.63
N LEU A 281 3.98 9.88 -11.51
CA LEU A 281 4.88 9.80 -12.66
C LEU A 281 4.92 8.38 -13.26
N ALA A 282 5.28 7.37 -12.46
CA ALA A 282 5.41 5.99 -12.91
C ALA A 282 4.13 5.44 -13.57
N PRO A 283 2.90 5.69 -13.06
CA PRO A 283 1.68 5.24 -13.73
C PRO A 283 1.50 5.78 -15.15
N ARG A 284 2.04 6.97 -15.48
CA ARG A 284 1.96 7.55 -16.83
C ARG A 284 2.91 6.85 -17.80
N ILE A 285 4.11 6.53 -17.35
CA ILE A 285 5.08 5.74 -18.11
C ILE A 285 4.52 4.33 -18.33
N ASN A 286 4.08 3.67 -17.26
CA ASN A 286 3.48 2.35 -17.30
C ASN A 286 2.20 2.25 -18.13
N ALA A 287 1.45 3.35 -18.29
CA ALA A 287 0.27 3.36 -19.12
C ALA A 287 0.60 3.04 -20.59
N ALA A 288 1.79 3.46 -21.06
CA ALA A 288 2.26 3.17 -22.41
C ALA A 288 2.31 1.65 -22.67
N GLY A 289 3.02 0.90 -21.82
CA GLY A 289 3.11 -0.56 -21.95
C GLY A 289 1.76 -1.28 -21.78
N ARG A 290 0.88 -0.78 -20.90
CA ARG A 290 -0.44 -1.38 -20.67
C ARG A 290 -1.44 -1.13 -21.77
N MET A 291 -1.30 -0.02 -22.50
CA MET A 291 -2.18 0.40 -23.59
C MET A 291 -1.58 0.10 -24.97
N GLY A 292 -0.52 -0.70 -25.05
CA GLY A 292 0.05 -1.17 -26.32
C GLY A 292 0.92 -0.15 -27.06
N ALA A 293 1.41 0.87 -26.37
CA ALA A 293 2.25 1.95 -26.92
C ALA A 293 3.58 2.07 -26.17
N ALA A 294 4.20 0.95 -25.77
CA ALA A 294 5.38 0.92 -24.88
C ALA A 294 6.54 1.79 -25.39
N ASP A 295 6.82 1.74 -26.69
CA ASP A 295 7.88 2.50 -27.35
C ASP A 295 7.76 4.01 -27.11
N MET A 296 6.54 4.54 -27.04
CA MET A 296 6.28 5.98 -26.85
C MET A 296 6.89 6.53 -25.57
N ALA A 297 6.96 5.73 -24.50
CA ALA A 297 7.56 6.16 -23.25
C ALA A 297 9.08 6.30 -23.39
N ALA A 298 9.74 5.35 -24.06
CA ALA A 298 11.17 5.42 -24.32
C ALA A 298 11.51 6.53 -25.33
N GLU A 299 10.71 6.67 -26.40
CA GLU A 299 10.83 7.75 -27.39
C GLU A 299 10.72 9.13 -26.74
N LEU A 300 9.78 9.31 -25.80
CA LEU A 300 9.68 10.55 -25.03
C LEU A 300 10.95 10.81 -24.24
N LEU A 301 11.40 9.85 -23.43
CA LEU A 301 12.55 10.03 -22.55
C LEU A 301 13.86 10.26 -23.32
N LEU A 302 14.01 9.66 -24.50
CA LEU A 302 15.16 9.85 -25.40
C LEU A 302 15.02 11.06 -26.35
N CYS A 303 13.87 11.74 -26.34
CA CYS A 303 13.60 12.84 -27.26
C CYS A 303 14.53 14.04 -27.02
N SER A 304 15.04 14.63 -28.10
CA SER A 304 15.83 15.86 -28.08
C SER A 304 15.10 17.08 -28.67
N ASP A 305 13.87 16.91 -29.16
CA ASP A 305 13.01 17.98 -29.68
C ASP A 305 11.94 18.38 -28.64
N PRO A 306 11.97 19.63 -28.12
CA PRO A 306 11.00 20.11 -27.13
C PRO A 306 9.54 20.01 -27.58
N GLU A 307 9.23 20.29 -28.85
CA GLU A 307 7.84 20.28 -29.34
C GLU A 307 7.31 18.84 -29.43
N ALA A 308 8.11 17.92 -29.96
CA ALA A 308 7.80 16.49 -29.96
C ALA A 308 7.66 15.93 -28.54
N ALA A 309 8.53 16.30 -27.61
CA ALA A 309 8.46 15.89 -26.21
C ALA A 309 7.15 16.34 -25.54
N GLU A 310 6.74 17.60 -25.74
CA GLU A 310 5.46 18.10 -25.21
C GLU A 310 4.25 17.36 -25.77
N ARG A 311 4.27 17.01 -27.07
CA ARG A 311 3.21 16.24 -27.72
C ARG A 311 3.12 14.82 -27.13
N MET A 312 4.24 14.10 -27.04
CA MET A 312 4.28 12.74 -26.48
C MET A 312 3.91 12.73 -24.99
N ALA A 313 4.33 13.73 -24.20
CA ALA A 313 3.94 13.84 -22.79
C ALA A 313 2.41 13.96 -22.61
N LYS A 314 1.73 14.75 -23.46
CA LYS A 314 0.27 14.86 -23.49
C LYS A 314 -0.40 13.54 -23.85
N GLU A 315 0.18 12.80 -24.79
CA GLU A 315 -0.32 11.51 -25.24
C GLU A 315 -0.20 10.44 -24.14
N LEU A 316 0.96 10.33 -23.47
CA LEU A 316 1.13 9.46 -22.30
C LEU A 316 0.14 9.80 -21.17
N CYS A 317 -0.08 11.09 -20.91
CA CYS A 317 -1.07 11.50 -19.92
C CYS A 317 -2.51 11.15 -20.35
N ALA A 318 -2.81 11.19 -21.65
CA ALA A 318 -4.09 10.72 -22.18
C ALA A 318 -4.25 9.20 -22.04
N LEU A 319 -3.23 8.41 -22.37
CA LEU A 319 -3.22 6.95 -22.19
C LEU A 319 -3.42 6.57 -20.72
N ASN A 320 -2.80 7.29 -19.79
CA ASN A 320 -3.02 7.05 -18.37
C ASN A 320 -4.47 7.33 -17.94
N ARG A 321 -5.09 8.41 -18.44
CA ARG A 321 -6.51 8.71 -18.20
C ARG A 321 -7.42 7.63 -18.77
N GLU A 322 -7.14 7.16 -19.97
CA GLU A 322 -7.87 6.06 -20.60
C GLU A 322 -7.75 4.77 -19.78
N ARG A 323 -6.53 4.39 -19.42
CA ARG A 323 -6.24 3.25 -18.53
C ARG A 323 -6.97 3.36 -17.19
N GLN A 324 -7.04 4.55 -16.59
CA GLN A 324 -7.82 4.82 -15.36
C GLN A 324 -9.32 4.57 -15.56
N ASN A 325 -9.88 5.02 -16.68
CA ASN A 325 -11.30 4.82 -17.00
C ASN A 325 -11.62 3.34 -17.20
N VAL A 326 -10.80 2.63 -18.00
CA VAL A 326 -10.93 1.19 -18.23
C VAL A 326 -10.79 0.41 -16.92
N GLU A 327 -9.82 0.75 -16.07
CA GLU A 327 -9.66 0.13 -14.75
C GLU A 327 -10.92 0.30 -13.90
N GLN A 328 -11.48 1.50 -13.85
CA GLN A 328 -12.68 1.78 -13.04
C GLN A 328 -13.91 1.04 -13.57
N GLU A 329 -14.05 0.93 -14.89
CA GLU A 329 -15.13 0.15 -15.51
C GLU A 329 -15.03 -1.34 -15.14
N ILE A 330 -13.85 -1.95 -15.35
CA ILE A 330 -13.60 -3.36 -15.01
C ILE A 330 -13.81 -3.59 -13.52
N TYR A 331 -13.32 -2.68 -12.67
CA TYR A 331 -13.48 -2.77 -11.21
C TYR A 331 -14.95 -2.73 -10.79
N THR A 332 -15.76 -1.85 -11.39
CA THR A 332 -17.21 -1.76 -11.09
C THR A 332 -17.94 -3.03 -11.49
N GLN A 333 -17.66 -3.55 -12.69
CA GLN A 333 -18.22 -4.83 -13.16
C GLN A 333 -17.82 -6.00 -12.25
N ALA A 334 -16.55 -6.05 -11.84
CA ALA A 334 -16.06 -7.07 -10.91
C ALA A 334 -16.76 -7.01 -9.55
N GLU A 335 -17.00 -5.81 -8.99
CA GLU A 335 -17.74 -5.66 -7.74
C GLU A 335 -19.19 -6.14 -7.85
N GLU A 336 -19.86 -5.86 -8.97
CA GLU A 336 -21.22 -6.34 -9.25
C GLU A 336 -21.25 -7.87 -9.32
N MET A 337 -20.29 -8.49 -10.03
CA MET A 337 -20.16 -9.96 -10.13
C MET A 337 -19.93 -10.58 -8.76
N ILE A 338 -19.03 -10.02 -7.94
CA ILE A 338 -18.78 -10.49 -6.57
C ILE A 338 -20.04 -10.37 -5.71
N GLY A 339 -20.81 -9.29 -5.85
CA GLY A 339 -22.08 -9.08 -5.14
C GLY A 339 -23.12 -10.18 -5.42
N GLN A 340 -23.08 -10.78 -6.60
CA GLN A 340 -23.99 -11.86 -7.03
C GLN A 340 -23.44 -13.27 -6.74
N MET A 341 -22.15 -13.41 -6.42
CA MET A 341 -21.53 -14.71 -6.14
C MET A 341 -22.05 -15.35 -4.84
N PRO A 342 -22.24 -16.68 -4.80
CA PRO A 342 -22.48 -17.40 -3.55
C PRO A 342 -21.28 -17.34 -2.61
N ASP A 343 -21.49 -17.34 -1.30
CA ASP A 343 -20.39 -17.22 -0.30
C ASP A 343 -19.32 -18.31 -0.44
N ARG A 344 -19.70 -19.52 -0.85
CA ARG A 344 -18.76 -20.63 -1.12
C ARG A 344 -17.74 -20.33 -2.24
N GLN A 345 -17.99 -19.32 -3.07
CA GLN A 345 -17.12 -18.89 -4.18
C GLN A 345 -16.41 -17.55 -3.89
N ARG A 346 -16.46 -17.06 -2.64
CA ARG A 346 -15.83 -15.79 -2.23
C ARG A 346 -14.53 -15.98 -1.43
N SER A 347 -13.99 -17.20 -1.39
CA SER A 347 -12.69 -17.49 -0.77
C SER A 347 -11.52 -17.21 -1.71
N ALA A 348 -11.75 -17.37 -3.02
CA ALA A 348 -10.88 -16.94 -4.11
C ALA A 348 -11.74 -16.26 -5.18
N LEU A 349 -11.42 -15.02 -5.53
CA LEU A 349 -12.21 -14.21 -6.46
C LEU A 349 -11.79 -14.56 -7.89
N VAL A 350 -12.42 -15.57 -8.48
CA VAL A 350 -12.18 -15.98 -9.87
C VAL A 350 -13.27 -15.38 -10.75
N LEU A 351 -12.88 -14.40 -11.57
CA LEU A 351 -13.79 -13.64 -12.41
C LEU A 351 -13.28 -13.63 -13.86
N GLU A 352 -14.22 -13.71 -14.81
CA GLU A 352 -13.92 -13.77 -16.23
C GLU A 352 -14.82 -12.84 -17.07
N SER A 353 -14.25 -12.25 -18.12
CA SER A 353 -15.01 -11.48 -19.11
C SER A 353 -14.26 -11.38 -20.43
N SER A 354 -15.00 -11.42 -21.54
CA SER A 354 -14.47 -11.14 -22.88
C SER A 354 -14.35 -9.65 -23.19
N ARG A 355 -14.88 -8.77 -22.33
CA ARG A 355 -14.86 -7.31 -22.53
C ARG A 355 -13.70 -6.60 -21.84
N TRP A 356 -13.01 -7.28 -20.94
CA TRP A 356 -11.96 -6.66 -20.13
C TRP A 356 -10.68 -6.45 -20.93
N HIS A 357 -9.95 -5.37 -20.65
CA HIS A 357 -8.67 -5.12 -21.28
C HIS A 357 -7.54 -5.90 -20.60
N GLN A 358 -6.83 -6.74 -21.34
CA GLN A 358 -5.76 -7.61 -20.80
C GLN A 358 -4.66 -6.83 -20.07
N GLY A 359 -4.26 -5.64 -20.56
CA GLY A 359 -3.23 -4.82 -19.90
C GLY A 359 -3.63 -4.23 -18.54
N VAL A 360 -4.93 -4.26 -18.20
CA VAL A 360 -5.51 -3.57 -17.03
C VAL A 360 -6.03 -4.55 -15.97
N VAL A 361 -6.41 -5.78 -16.34
CA VAL A 361 -7.00 -6.76 -15.39
C VAL A 361 -6.12 -7.05 -14.17
N GLY A 362 -4.79 -7.02 -14.32
CA GLY A 362 -3.86 -7.23 -13.20
C GLY A 362 -3.93 -6.12 -12.13
N ILE A 363 -4.24 -4.88 -12.51
CA ILE A 363 -4.39 -3.76 -11.56
C ILE A 363 -5.67 -3.93 -10.75
N VAL A 364 -6.75 -4.33 -11.44
CA VAL A 364 -8.03 -4.62 -10.78
C VAL A 364 -7.89 -5.82 -9.85
N ALA A 365 -7.13 -6.85 -10.25
CA ALA A 365 -6.83 -7.99 -9.38
C ALA A 365 -6.15 -7.54 -8.07
N SER A 366 -5.17 -6.63 -8.12
CA SER A 366 -4.52 -6.08 -6.91
C SER A 366 -5.53 -5.37 -6.01
N ARG A 367 -6.33 -4.46 -6.58
CA ARG A 367 -7.34 -3.69 -5.82
C ARG A 367 -8.39 -4.58 -5.16
N LEU A 368 -8.85 -5.62 -5.87
CA LEU A 368 -9.80 -6.59 -5.33
C LEU A 368 -9.17 -7.42 -4.22
N SER A 369 -7.92 -7.86 -4.41
CA SER A 369 -7.22 -8.67 -3.43
C SER A 369 -7.02 -7.93 -2.11
N GLU A 370 -6.61 -6.66 -2.19
CA GLU A 370 -6.50 -5.77 -1.04
C GLU A 370 -7.85 -5.50 -0.38
N LYS A 371 -8.88 -5.15 -1.16
CA LYS A 371 -10.20 -4.77 -0.64
C LYS A 371 -10.87 -5.93 0.11
N TYR A 372 -10.83 -7.12 -0.46
CA TYR A 372 -11.53 -8.28 0.09
C TYR A 372 -10.64 -9.16 0.98
N SER A 373 -9.32 -8.94 0.97
CA SER A 373 -8.32 -9.81 1.61
C SER A 373 -8.46 -11.25 1.13
N ARG A 374 -8.52 -11.42 -0.20
CA ARG A 374 -8.71 -12.70 -0.89
C ARG A 374 -7.79 -12.75 -2.11
N PRO A 375 -7.38 -13.94 -2.59
CA PRO A 375 -6.64 -14.00 -3.84
C PRO A 375 -7.61 -13.70 -4.99
N SER A 376 -7.21 -12.84 -5.92
CA SER A 376 -8.02 -12.45 -7.07
C SER A 376 -7.41 -12.97 -8.35
N PHE A 377 -8.24 -13.57 -9.20
CA PHE A 377 -7.89 -14.15 -10.49
C PHE A 377 -8.81 -13.54 -11.54
N MET A 378 -8.28 -12.57 -12.30
CA MET A 378 -9.01 -11.85 -13.33
C MET A 378 -8.66 -12.43 -14.70
N ILE A 379 -9.65 -12.98 -15.41
CA ILE A 379 -9.47 -13.70 -16.68
C ILE A 379 -10.06 -12.89 -17.83
N HIS A 380 -9.21 -12.48 -18.77
CA HIS A 380 -9.64 -11.95 -20.05
C HIS A 380 -9.88 -13.11 -21.03
N LEU A 381 -11.10 -13.23 -21.56
CA LEU A 381 -11.46 -14.26 -22.54
C LEU A 381 -11.21 -13.80 -23.98
N ASN A 382 -10.47 -14.59 -24.74
CA ASN A 382 -10.27 -14.41 -26.18
C ASN A 382 -10.59 -15.73 -26.92
N GLY A 383 -11.80 -15.82 -27.47
CA GLY A 383 -12.27 -17.04 -28.15
C GLY A 383 -12.51 -18.19 -27.16
N SER A 384 -11.83 -19.32 -27.38
CA SER A 384 -11.92 -20.52 -26.54
C SER A 384 -10.96 -20.50 -25.35
N THR A 385 -9.99 -19.59 -25.31
CA THR A 385 -8.98 -19.50 -24.25
C THR A 385 -9.13 -18.19 -23.46
N GLY A 386 -8.55 -18.17 -22.27
CA GLY A 386 -8.48 -16.99 -21.42
C GLY A 386 -7.07 -16.77 -20.88
N LYS A 387 -6.64 -15.51 -20.84
CA LYS A 387 -5.41 -15.07 -20.16
C LYS A 387 -5.77 -14.49 -18.79
N GLY A 388 -5.28 -15.14 -17.74
CA GLY A 388 -5.50 -14.79 -16.35
C GLY A 388 -4.36 -13.96 -15.77
N SER A 389 -4.70 -12.92 -15.01
CA SER A 389 -3.80 -12.19 -14.12
C SER A 389 -4.27 -12.37 -12.69
N CYS A 390 -3.36 -12.76 -11.80
CA CYS A 390 -3.70 -13.00 -10.40
C CYS A 390 -2.82 -12.24 -9.42
N ARG A 391 -3.43 -11.92 -8.28
CA ARG A 391 -2.83 -11.17 -7.18
C ARG A 391 -3.23 -11.79 -5.86
N SER A 392 -2.26 -11.79 -4.94
CA SER A 392 -2.44 -12.29 -3.60
C SER A 392 -2.75 -11.14 -2.65
N TRP A 393 -3.32 -11.47 -1.50
CA TRP A 393 -3.23 -10.63 -0.32
C TRP A 393 -2.14 -11.30 0.54
N GLY A 394 -1.14 -10.56 1.02
CA GLY A 394 0.10 -11.14 1.56
C GLY A 394 -0.09 -12.40 2.41
N GLY A 395 0.75 -13.42 2.14
CA GLY A 395 0.69 -14.71 2.82
C GLY A 395 -0.15 -15.79 2.13
N PHE A 396 -0.58 -15.63 0.87
CA PHE A 396 -1.12 -16.74 0.06
C PHE A 396 -0.25 -16.95 -1.19
N ASN A 397 0.32 -18.15 -1.33
CA ASN A 397 1.22 -18.47 -2.42
C ASN A 397 0.46 -18.81 -3.71
N LEU A 398 0.37 -17.84 -4.63
CA LEU A 398 -0.31 -18.01 -5.93
C LEU A 398 0.35 -19.07 -6.80
N PHE A 399 1.68 -19.16 -6.81
CA PHE A 399 2.39 -20.13 -7.63
C PHE A 399 2.02 -21.56 -7.21
N ALA A 400 2.07 -21.85 -5.92
CA ALA A 400 1.63 -23.14 -5.37
C ALA A 400 0.14 -23.43 -5.64
N ALA A 401 -0.71 -22.41 -5.57
CA ALA A 401 -2.13 -22.55 -5.89
C ALA A 401 -2.37 -22.87 -7.37
N LEU A 402 -1.62 -22.23 -8.29
CA LEU A 402 -1.70 -22.50 -9.73
C LEU A 402 -1.12 -23.88 -10.06
N GLU A 403 -0.01 -24.28 -9.44
CA GLU A 403 0.57 -25.62 -9.57
C GLU A 403 -0.44 -26.72 -9.17
N ASN A 404 -1.25 -26.47 -8.14
CA ASN A 404 -2.35 -27.37 -7.73
C ASN A 404 -3.48 -27.49 -8.77
N CYS A 405 -3.55 -26.56 -9.72
CA CYS A 405 -4.53 -26.53 -10.79
C CYS A 405 -3.93 -26.80 -12.18
N LYS A 406 -2.69 -27.26 -12.28
CA LYS A 406 -1.96 -27.33 -13.55
C LYS A 406 -2.63 -28.16 -14.65
N ASP A 407 -3.40 -29.19 -14.29
CA ASP A 407 -4.18 -30.02 -15.22
C ASP A 407 -5.29 -29.23 -15.95
N LEU A 408 -5.70 -28.08 -15.40
CA LEU A 408 -6.70 -27.19 -15.98
C LEU A 408 -6.09 -26.07 -16.83
N LEU A 409 -4.77 -25.88 -16.75
CA LEU A 409 -4.06 -24.73 -17.31
C LEU A 409 -3.30 -25.12 -18.58
N LEU A 410 -3.31 -24.23 -19.57
CA LEU A 410 -2.48 -24.35 -20.77
C LEU A 410 -1.03 -23.91 -20.50
N GLY A 411 -0.83 -23.04 -19.51
CA GLY A 411 0.48 -22.60 -19.03
C GLY A 411 0.33 -21.58 -17.91
N PHE A 412 1.32 -21.44 -17.04
CA PHE A 412 1.34 -20.46 -15.96
C PHE A 412 2.76 -20.12 -15.52
N GLY A 413 2.92 -18.99 -14.83
CA GLY A 413 4.19 -18.54 -14.27
C GLY A 413 4.03 -17.32 -13.36
N GLY A 414 5.08 -16.96 -12.63
CA GLY A 414 5.12 -15.83 -11.71
C GLY A 414 5.61 -16.24 -10.31
N HIS A 415 5.27 -15.42 -9.32
CA HIS A 415 5.73 -15.55 -7.94
C HIS A 415 4.55 -15.67 -6.96
N GLU A 416 4.87 -15.77 -5.66
CA GLU A 416 3.90 -15.91 -4.58
C GLU A 416 2.80 -14.82 -4.58
N LEU A 417 3.16 -13.56 -4.85
CA LEU A 417 2.23 -12.43 -4.75
C LEU A 417 1.57 -12.03 -6.07
N ALA A 418 2.16 -12.39 -7.21
CA ALA A 418 1.67 -12.06 -8.53
C ALA A 418 2.01 -13.17 -9.53
N ALA A 419 1.02 -13.65 -10.27
CA ALA A 419 1.23 -14.66 -11.30
C ALA A 419 0.28 -14.45 -12.51
N GLY A 420 0.60 -15.12 -13.61
CA GLY A 420 -0.19 -15.16 -14.83
C GLY A 420 -0.42 -16.59 -15.29
N PHE A 421 -1.52 -16.83 -16.00
CA PHE A 421 -1.85 -18.16 -16.53
C PHE A 421 -2.70 -18.07 -17.79
N THR A 422 -2.74 -19.16 -18.55
CA THR A 422 -3.62 -19.36 -19.69
C THR A 422 -4.50 -20.58 -19.42
N ILE A 423 -5.80 -20.49 -19.72
CA ILE A 423 -6.79 -21.51 -19.40
C ILE A 423 -7.80 -21.66 -20.54
N ASP A 424 -8.29 -22.86 -20.81
CA ASP A 424 -9.45 -23.06 -21.68
C ASP A 424 -10.73 -22.58 -20.98
N ARG A 425 -11.61 -21.90 -21.73
CA ARG A 425 -12.85 -21.32 -21.19
C ARG A 425 -13.70 -22.36 -20.46
N ASP A 426 -13.72 -23.59 -20.96
CA ASP A 426 -14.52 -24.69 -20.40
C ASP A 426 -13.98 -25.19 -19.05
N ASN A 427 -12.71 -24.93 -18.73
CA ASN A 427 -12.07 -25.29 -17.46
C ASN A 427 -12.30 -24.26 -16.35
N ILE A 428 -12.75 -23.04 -16.67
CA ILE A 428 -12.91 -21.94 -15.70
C ILE A 428 -13.84 -22.30 -14.52
N PRO A 429 -15.01 -22.97 -14.72
CA PRO A 429 -15.84 -23.39 -13.61
C PRO A 429 -15.13 -24.34 -12.64
N ALA A 430 -14.41 -25.34 -13.15
CA ALA A 430 -13.66 -26.29 -12.34
C ALA A 430 -12.50 -25.60 -11.60
N PHE A 431 -11.81 -24.69 -12.29
CA PHE A 431 -10.74 -23.87 -11.71
C PHE A 431 -11.26 -22.99 -10.57
N ARG A 432 -12.41 -22.34 -10.73
CA ARG A 432 -13.05 -21.52 -9.69
C ARG A 432 -13.33 -22.32 -8.42
N ASP A 433 -13.88 -23.52 -8.58
CA ASP A 433 -14.21 -24.37 -7.44
C ASP A 433 -12.95 -24.87 -6.72
N ARG A 434 -11.93 -25.34 -7.47
CA ARG A 434 -10.67 -25.82 -6.90
C ARG A 434 -9.87 -24.71 -6.21
N MET A 435 -9.81 -23.52 -6.79
CA MET A 435 -9.16 -22.35 -6.16
C MET A 435 -9.86 -21.91 -4.89
N ASN A 436 -11.20 -21.95 -4.86
CA ASN A 436 -11.94 -21.63 -3.66
C ASN A 436 -11.74 -22.69 -2.57
N GLU A 437 -11.60 -23.96 -2.93
CA GLU A 437 -11.26 -25.04 -2.00
C GLU A 437 -9.85 -24.88 -1.43
N TYR A 438 -8.86 -24.65 -2.29
CA TYR A 438 -7.48 -24.40 -1.89
C TYR A 438 -7.35 -23.18 -0.97
N ALA A 439 -8.04 -22.08 -1.29
CA ALA A 439 -8.05 -20.89 -0.44
C ALA A 439 -8.70 -21.15 0.92
N ARG A 440 -9.78 -21.94 1.00
CA ARG A 440 -10.39 -22.33 2.27
C ARG A 440 -9.47 -23.21 3.12
N SER A 441 -8.83 -24.21 2.51
CA SER A 441 -7.91 -25.10 3.22
C SER A 441 -6.69 -24.34 3.71
N TYR A 442 -6.13 -23.44 2.89
CA TYR A 442 -5.00 -22.60 3.26
C TYR A 442 -5.29 -21.75 4.50
N CYS A 443 -6.51 -21.21 4.57
CA CYS A 443 -6.91 -20.36 5.70
C CYS A 443 -7.51 -21.14 6.89
N ASN A 444 -7.39 -22.48 6.95
CA ASN A 444 -8.02 -23.33 7.97
C ASN A 444 -9.53 -23.04 8.14
N GLY A 445 -10.22 -22.67 7.07
CA GLY A 445 -11.64 -22.28 7.08
C GLY A 445 -11.96 -20.92 7.70
N ARG A 446 -10.97 -20.15 8.19
CA ARG A 446 -11.17 -18.80 8.74
C ARG A 446 -10.72 -17.76 7.73
N PRO A 447 -11.53 -16.72 7.42
CA PRO A 447 -11.06 -15.61 6.60
C PRO A 447 -9.76 -15.03 7.16
N PRO A 448 -8.77 -14.70 6.32
CA PRO A 448 -7.68 -13.84 6.73
C PRO A 448 -8.28 -12.51 7.22
N GLU A 449 -7.76 -11.99 8.33
CA GLU A 449 -8.23 -10.73 8.87
C GLU A 449 -7.37 -9.58 8.34
N PRO A 450 -7.95 -8.60 7.63
CA PRO A 450 -7.19 -7.42 7.20
C PRO A 450 -6.66 -6.70 8.42
N ALA A 451 -5.34 -6.55 8.48
CA ALA A 451 -4.66 -5.82 9.52
C ALA A 451 -3.93 -4.60 8.95
N LEU A 452 -3.90 -3.51 9.72
CA LEU A 452 -3.16 -2.30 9.41
C LEU A 452 -1.97 -2.19 10.36
N GLU A 453 -0.77 -2.15 9.80
CA GLU A 453 0.43 -1.77 10.54
C GLU A 453 0.46 -0.25 10.73
N VAL A 454 0.67 0.20 11.96
CA VAL A 454 0.72 1.60 12.35
C VAL A 454 2.03 1.84 13.10
N ASP A 455 2.90 2.70 12.55
CA ASP A 455 4.19 3.02 13.15
C ASP A 455 4.02 3.77 14.48
N VAL A 456 3.17 4.80 14.53
CA VAL A 456 3.17 5.76 15.66
C VAL A 456 1.76 6.11 16.12
N ALA A 457 1.46 5.85 17.38
CA ALA A 457 0.34 6.49 18.08
C ALA A 457 0.77 7.88 18.57
N ILE A 458 0.10 8.94 18.08
CA ILE A 458 0.44 10.32 18.45
C ILE A 458 -0.05 10.61 19.87
N ALA A 459 0.88 10.61 20.82
CA ALA A 459 0.63 10.93 22.23
C ALA A 459 0.40 12.44 22.46
N TYR A 460 1.08 13.31 21.70
CA TYR A 460 1.01 14.77 21.85
C TYR A 460 0.50 15.44 20.57
N PRO A 461 -0.82 15.49 20.33
CA PRO A 461 -1.38 16.05 19.10
C PRO A 461 -0.98 17.51 18.85
N ALA A 462 -0.83 18.31 19.90
CA ALA A 462 -0.40 19.71 19.77
C ALA A 462 1.02 19.88 19.23
N ALA A 463 1.86 18.83 19.31
CA ALA A 463 3.21 18.84 18.74
C ALA A 463 3.22 18.59 17.22
N VAL A 464 2.11 18.18 16.61
CA VAL A 464 2.03 17.93 15.17
C VAL A 464 1.89 19.26 14.42
N THR A 465 3.02 19.93 14.18
CA THR A 465 3.11 21.21 13.47
C THR A 465 3.54 21.02 12.01
N LEU A 466 3.53 22.11 11.23
CA LEU A 466 4.04 22.09 9.86
C LEU A 466 5.56 21.80 9.85
N GLU A 467 6.32 22.37 10.78
CA GLU A 467 7.77 22.17 10.92
C GLU A 467 8.11 20.70 11.20
N GLU A 468 7.37 20.07 12.13
CA GLU A 468 7.53 18.64 12.43
C GLU A 468 7.21 17.75 11.24
N LEU A 469 6.22 18.16 10.43
CA LEU A 469 5.87 17.44 9.21
C LEU A 469 6.91 17.63 8.10
N GLU A 470 7.48 18.83 7.95
CA GLU A 470 8.60 19.07 7.03
C GLU A 470 9.83 18.24 7.41
N ALA A 471 10.11 18.09 8.70
CA ALA A 471 11.21 17.27 9.20
C ALA A 471 11.07 15.78 8.84
N LEU A 472 9.86 15.26 8.64
CA LEU A 472 9.65 13.88 8.18
C LEU A 472 10.23 13.63 6.78
N SER A 473 10.49 14.67 5.98
CA SER A 473 11.19 14.54 4.69
C SER A 473 12.57 13.91 4.82
N ALA A 474 13.21 13.96 6.01
CA ALA A 474 14.48 13.29 6.27
C ALA A 474 14.38 11.75 6.14
N LEU A 475 13.20 11.17 6.35
CA LEU A 475 12.96 9.73 6.23
C LEU A 475 12.86 9.28 4.78
N GLU A 476 12.51 10.18 3.85
CA GLU A 476 12.52 9.90 2.41
C GLU A 476 13.93 9.53 1.94
N PRO A 477 14.06 8.72 0.88
CA PRO A 477 12.97 8.17 0.05
C PRO A 477 12.23 7.00 0.70
N TYR A 478 10.91 6.93 0.51
CA TYR A 478 10.10 5.77 0.91
C TYR A 478 10.10 4.66 -0.15
N GLY A 479 9.96 3.41 0.30
CA GLY A 479 9.88 2.23 -0.56
C GLY A 479 9.77 0.95 0.28
N SER A 480 9.99 -0.22 -0.33
CA SER A 480 10.06 -1.47 0.44
C SER A 480 11.21 -1.38 1.45
N GLY A 481 11.04 -1.90 2.67
CA GLY A 481 12.02 -1.76 3.76
C GLY A 481 12.12 -0.36 4.40
N ASN A 482 11.54 0.69 3.80
CA ASN A 482 11.40 2.02 4.40
C ASN A 482 10.04 2.62 4.03
N ALA A 483 8.96 2.00 4.49
CA ALA A 483 7.60 2.41 4.13
C ALA A 483 7.30 3.84 4.61
N ARG A 484 6.35 4.51 3.97
CA ARG A 484 5.83 5.80 4.46
C ARG A 484 5.19 5.59 5.84
N PRO A 485 5.54 6.39 6.87
CA PRO A 485 5.05 6.14 8.23
C PRO A 485 3.54 6.34 8.33
N VAL A 486 2.85 5.35 8.91
CA VAL A 486 1.42 5.42 9.26
C VAL A 486 1.30 5.86 10.71
N PHE A 487 0.60 6.97 10.93
CA PHE A 487 0.31 7.48 12.26
C PHE A 487 -1.12 7.11 12.65
N CYS A 488 -1.39 7.07 13.96
CA CYS A 488 -2.75 7.06 14.45
C CYS A 488 -3.00 8.06 15.57
N LEU A 489 -4.26 8.46 15.69
CA LEU A 489 -4.79 9.27 16.77
C LEU A 489 -5.91 8.49 17.46
N LEU A 490 -5.62 8.00 18.66
CA LEU A 490 -6.56 7.19 19.43
C LEU A 490 -7.53 8.08 20.23
N GLY A 491 -8.81 7.75 20.22
CA GLY A 491 -9.86 8.41 20.99
C GLY A 491 -9.99 9.91 20.69
N ALA A 492 -9.89 10.30 19.42
CA ALA A 492 -10.26 11.62 18.92
C ALA A 492 -11.79 11.76 18.83
N THR A 493 -12.31 12.98 18.75
CA THR A 493 -13.72 13.23 18.46
C THR A 493 -13.89 13.60 16.99
N LEU A 494 -14.81 12.96 16.30
CA LEU A 494 -15.20 13.33 14.93
C LEU A 494 -16.08 14.59 14.98
N LEU A 495 -15.51 15.74 14.63
CA LEU A 495 -16.17 17.06 14.75
C LEU A 495 -17.04 17.41 13.54
N ARG A 496 -16.64 16.97 12.34
CA ARG A 496 -17.34 17.28 11.09
C ARG A 496 -17.07 16.23 10.03
N THR A 497 -18.07 15.99 9.18
CA THR A 497 -17.95 15.22 7.93
C THR A 497 -18.51 16.04 6.77
N GLN A 498 -17.95 15.88 5.58
CA GLN A 498 -18.44 16.47 4.33
C GLN A 498 -17.99 15.61 3.14
N ASN A 499 -18.94 15.14 2.34
CA ASN A 499 -18.60 14.46 1.09
C ASN A 499 -18.12 15.48 0.05
N VAL A 500 -17.04 15.15 -0.67
CA VAL A 500 -16.38 16.02 -1.66
C VAL A 500 -16.03 15.24 -2.93
N GLY A 501 -15.63 15.96 -3.98
CA GLY A 501 -15.20 15.36 -5.26
C GLY A 501 -16.29 14.53 -5.93
N GLN A 502 -17.47 15.15 -6.16
CA GLN A 502 -18.65 14.47 -6.73
C GLN A 502 -19.11 13.27 -5.89
N ASN A 503 -19.09 13.40 -4.55
CA ASN A 503 -19.51 12.37 -3.61
C ASN A 503 -18.67 11.09 -3.68
N ARG A 504 -17.37 11.20 -3.97
CA ARG A 504 -16.42 10.08 -4.03
C ARG A 504 -15.46 10.00 -2.83
N HIS A 505 -15.25 11.13 -2.14
CA HIS A 505 -14.29 11.25 -1.05
C HIS A 505 -14.94 11.91 0.17
N LEU A 506 -14.40 11.65 1.36
CA LEU A 506 -14.90 12.19 2.62
C LEU A 506 -13.87 13.14 3.21
N LYS A 507 -14.20 14.42 3.29
CA LYS A 507 -13.48 15.37 4.13
C LYS A 507 -14.01 15.28 5.56
N LEU A 508 -13.14 15.21 6.54
CA LEU A 508 -13.51 15.15 7.95
C LEU A 508 -12.65 16.07 8.81
N ARG A 509 -13.11 16.36 10.02
CA ARG A 509 -12.33 17.09 11.03
C ARG A 509 -12.29 16.31 12.32
N LEU A 510 -11.09 16.07 12.85
CA LEU A 510 -10.86 15.39 14.12
C LEU A 510 -10.40 16.39 15.18
N GLY A 511 -10.91 16.25 16.39
CA GLY A 511 -10.48 17.01 17.56
C GLY A 511 -9.90 16.11 18.64
N LYS A 512 -8.76 16.49 19.23
CA LYS A 512 -8.18 15.82 20.39
C LYS A 512 -7.53 16.85 21.31
N GLY A 513 -8.14 17.07 22.48
CA GLY A 513 -7.73 18.15 23.37
C GLY A 513 -7.93 19.52 22.71
N CYS A 514 -6.89 20.34 22.66
CA CYS A 514 -6.89 21.63 21.96
C CYS A 514 -6.57 21.52 20.46
N ALA A 515 -6.06 20.38 19.99
CA ALA A 515 -5.65 20.20 18.60
C ALA A 515 -6.83 19.80 17.72
N GLN A 516 -6.86 20.34 16.49
CA GLN A 516 -7.80 19.97 15.45
C GLN A 516 -7.07 19.74 14.13
N PHE A 517 -7.49 18.72 13.40
CA PHE A 517 -6.92 18.38 12.11
C PHE A 517 -8.01 18.19 11.06
N ASP A 518 -7.79 18.75 9.88
CA ASP A 518 -8.57 18.40 8.70
C ASP A 518 -8.00 17.12 8.09
N GLY A 519 -8.89 16.21 7.70
CA GLY A 519 -8.54 14.95 7.06
C GLY A 519 -9.29 14.72 5.76
N ILE A 520 -8.69 13.96 4.86
CA ILE A 520 -9.29 13.51 3.61
C ILE A 520 -9.23 11.99 3.53
N PHE A 521 -10.38 11.36 3.36
CA PHE A 521 -10.50 9.91 3.17
C PHE A 521 -10.92 9.62 1.73
N PHE A 522 -9.96 9.19 0.92
CA PHE A 522 -10.20 8.88 -0.48
C PHE A 522 -11.09 7.64 -0.64
N SER A 523 -11.91 7.62 -1.71
CA SER A 523 -12.80 6.51 -2.06
C SER A 523 -13.78 6.08 -0.95
N THR A 524 -14.12 7.00 -0.04
CA THR A 524 -15.04 6.79 1.08
C THR A 524 -15.99 7.97 1.18
N VAL A 525 -17.21 7.74 1.68
CA VAL A 525 -18.23 8.76 1.95
C VAL A 525 -18.73 8.61 3.39
N ALA A 526 -19.40 9.64 3.92
CA ALA A 526 -19.90 9.67 5.30
C ALA A 526 -20.78 8.46 5.63
N GLU A 527 -21.61 8.01 4.69
CA GLU A 527 -22.52 6.88 4.84
C GLU A 527 -21.79 5.54 4.97
N ARG A 528 -20.52 5.47 4.54
CA ARG A 528 -19.70 4.26 4.53
C ARG A 528 -18.54 4.29 5.54
N CYS A 529 -18.29 5.41 6.20
CA CYS A 529 -17.16 5.52 7.12
C CYS A 529 -17.38 4.74 8.43
N GLY A 530 -18.64 4.51 8.80
CA GLY A 530 -19.00 3.75 10.01
C GLY A 530 -18.83 4.53 11.32
N CYS A 531 -18.72 5.86 11.26
CA CYS A 531 -18.65 6.76 12.41
C CYS A 531 -19.53 8.00 12.14
N ALA A 532 -20.19 8.53 13.17
CA ALA A 532 -21.01 9.72 13.12
C ALA A 532 -20.31 10.93 13.76
N VAL A 533 -20.76 12.13 13.39
CA VAL A 533 -20.29 13.36 14.04
C VAL A 533 -20.65 13.31 15.53
N GLY A 534 -19.67 13.58 16.39
CA GLY A 534 -19.76 13.45 17.85
C GLY A 534 -19.09 12.17 18.38
N ASP A 535 -18.89 11.15 17.54
CA ASP A 535 -18.31 9.89 17.97
C ASP A 535 -16.85 10.05 18.41
N ARG A 536 -16.47 9.19 19.36
CA ARG A 536 -15.06 8.96 19.69
C ARG A 536 -14.50 7.92 18.73
N VAL A 537 -13.43 8.27 18.04
CA VAL A 537 -12.83 7.48 16.96
C VAL A 537 -11.34 7.30 17.16
N ASP A 538 -10.84 6.16 16.72
CA ASP A 538 -9.44 5.97 16.39
C ASP A 538 -9.27 6.22 14.88
N ALA A 539 -8.26 7.00 14.52
CA ALA A 539 -8.02 7.42 13.14
C ALA A 539 -6.58 7.08 12.75
N ALA A 540 -6.39 6.33 11.67
CA ALA A 540 -5.07 6.03 11.10
C ALA A 540 -4.88 6.79 9.79
N PHE A 541 -3.71 7.38 9.59
CA PHE A 541 -3.46 8.32 8.50
C PHE A 541 -1.98 8.49 8.18
N TYR A 542 -1.71 8.95 6.96
CA TYR A 542 -0.45 9.60 6.63
C TYR A 542 -0.56 11.10 6.95
N LEU A 543 0.49 11.68 7.51
CA LEU A 543 0.62 13.13 7.59
C LEU A 543 1.04 13.69 6.22
N GLN A 544 0.42 14.78 5.78
CA GLN A 544 0.76 15.46 4.53
C GLN A 544 0.57 16.96 4.60
N ILE A 545 1.40 17.69 3.86
CA ILE A 545 1.29 19.14 3.72
C ILE A 545 0.22 19.42 2.67
N ASN A 546 -0.85 20.08 3.09
CA ASN A 546 -1.85 20.60 2.17
C ASN A 546 -1.54 22.05 1.83
N GLU A 547 -1.21 22.30 0.57
CA GLU A 547 -0.98 23.63 0.03
C GLU A 547 -2.17 24.07 -0.81
N PHE A 548 -2.86 25.11 -0.37
CA PHE A 548 -4.02 25.65 -1.08
C PHE A 548 -4.02 27.18 -1.02
N ARG A 549 -4.05 27.83 -2.20
CA ARG A 549 -4.05 29.30 -2.34
C ARG A 549 -2.91 29.98 -1.55
N GLY A 550 -1.72 29.38 -1.55
CA GLY A 550 -0.55 29.89 -0.84
C GLY A 550 -0.55 29.66 0.68
N SER A 551 -1.56 28.98 1.24
CA SER A 551 -1.56 28.55 2.65
C SER A 551 -1.15 27.09 2.75
N ARG A 552 -0.15 26.80 3.58
CA ARG A 552 0.35 25.46 3.89
C ARG A 552 -0.16 25.05 5.27
N THR A 553 -0.77 23.86 5.35
CA THR A 553 -1.43 23.35 6.56
C THR A 553 -1.17 21.85 6.72
N VAL A 554 -1.16 21.37 7.96
CA VAL A 554 -1.14 19.93 8.25
C VAL A 554 -2.50 19.33 7.87
N GLN A 555 -2.49 18.25 7.10
CA GLN A 555 -3.68 17.49 6.74
C GLN A 555 -3.44 15.99 6.97
N LEU A 556 -4.49 15.28 7.41
CA LEU A 556 -4.47 13.85 7.59
C LEU A 556 -4.98 13.17 6.31
N GLN A 557 -4.13 12.43 5.60
CA GLN A 557 -4.59 11.51 4.56
C GLN A 557 -5.05 10.22 5.23
N MET A 558 -6.36 10.06 5.39
CA MET A 558 -6.96 8.95 6.12
C MET A 558 -6.69 7.62 5.41
N VAL A 559 -6.25 6.63 6.20
CA VAL A 559 -6.11 5.23 5.80
C VAL A 559 -7.29 4.42 6.31
N ASP A 560 -7.67 4.61 7.58
CA ASP A 560 -8.82 3.96 8.19
C ASP A 560 -9.35 4.77 9.38
N ILE A 561 -10.61 4.51 9.74
CA ILE A 561 -11.28 5.12 10.90
C ILE A 561 -12.22 4.09 11.53
N ARG A 562 -12.23 4.03 12.87
CA ARG A 562 -13.12 3.15 13.65
C ARG A 562 -13.58 3.84 14.94
N PRO A 563 -14.72 3.46 15.53
CA PRO A 563 -15.04 3.81 16.90
C PRO A 563 -13.89 3.43 17.83
N SER A 564 -13.58 4.32 18.77
CA SER A 564 -12.41 4.18 19.61
C SER A 564 -12.59 3.07 20.64
N LEU A 565 -11.57 2.26 20.84
CA LEU A 565 -11.51 1.28 21.93
C LEU A 565 -10.91 1.87 23.22
N CYS A 566 -10.57 3.16 23.22
CA CYS A 566 -9.99 3.84 24.37
C CYS A 566 -11.05 4.65 25.13
N ALA A 567 -11.17 4.43 26.43
CA ALA A 567 -11.98 5.26 27.31
C ALA A 567 -11.33 6.65 27.49
N SER A 568 -12.14 7.69 27.53
CA SER A 568 -11.72 8.99 28.06
C SER A 568 -11.56 8.93 29.57
N GLY A 569 -10.88 9.91 30.18
CA GLY A 569 -10.80 10.01 31.65
C GLY A 569 -12.18 9.99 32.32
N ARG A 570 -13.16 10.71 31.77
CA ARG A 570 -14.55 10.71 32.27
C ARG A 570 -15.26 9.37 32.11
N GLU A 571 -15.03 8.68 30.99
CA GLU A 571 -15.59 7.35 30.75
C GLU A 571 -14.95 6.33 31.70
N GLN A 572 -13.64 6.44 31.96
CA GLN A 572 -12.94 5.58 32.90
C GLN A 572 -13.44 5.78 34.34
N GLU A 573 -13.65 7.03 34.76
CA GLU A 573 -14.28 7.37 36.04
C GLU A 573 -15.69 6.78 36.14
N ALA A 574 -16.49 6.92 35.06
CA ALA A 574 -17.85 6.39 35.00
C ALA A 574 -17.88 4.84 35.05
N LEU A 575 -16.99 4.16 34.32
CA LEU A 575 -16.86 2.70 34.36
C LEU A 575 -16.43 2.22 35.75
N THR A 576 -15.45 2.90 36.36
CA THR A 576 -14.97 2.57 37.72
C THR A 576 -16.11 2.65 38.73
N LEU A 577 -16.91 3.73 38.66
CA LEU A 577 -18.09 3.91 39.51
C LEU A 577 -19.18 2.86 39.21
N ALA A 578 -19.48 2.61 37.94
CA ALA A 578 -20.47 1.60 37.54
C ALA A 578 -20.08 0.19 38.00
N HIS A 579 -18.81 -0.19 37.87
CA HIS A 579 -18.28 -1.46 38.38
C HIS A 579 -18.35 -1.56 39.90
N HIS A 580 -18.02 -0.48 40.62
CA HIS A 580 -18.17 -0.42 42.07
C HIS A 580 -19.62 -0.67 42.50
N ILE A 581 -20.58 0.00 41.85
CA ILE A 581 -22.02 -0.19 42.09
C ILE A 581 -22.43 -1.63 41.76
N ALA A 582 -22.04 -2.14 40.58
CA ALA A 582 -22.40 -3.49 40.14
C ALA A 582 -21.85 -4.60 41.05
N GLY A 583 -20.74 -4.34 41.75
CA GLY A 583 -20.17 -5.21 42.79
C GLY A 583 -20.84 -5.10 44.16
N GLY A 584 -21.91 -4.30 44.30
CA GLY A 584 -22.61 -4.06 45.57
C GLY A 584 -22.00 -2.97 46.44
N GLY A 585 -21.04 -2.20 45.92
CA GLY A 585 -20.45 -1.06 46.61
C GLY A 585 -21.44 0.11 46.72
N VAL A 586 -21.41 0.81 47.87
CA VAL A 586 -22.26 1.98 48.12
C VAL A 586 -21.45 3.24 47.82
N PRO A 587 -21.71 3.94 46.70
CA PRO A 587 -20.97 5.14 46.37
C PRO A 587 -21.39 6.33 47.26
N PRO A 588 -20.54 7.35 47.43
CA PRO A 588 -20.92 8.58 48.12
C PRO A 588 -22.18 9.23 47.52
N LEU A 589 -22.97 9.94 48.34
CA LEU A 589 -24.24 10.59 47.95
C LEU A 589 -24.18 11.34 46.60
N ARG A 590 -23.09 12.06 46.34
CA ARG A 590 -22.88 12.80 45.10
C ARG A 590 -22.84 11.88 43.88
N ASP A 591 -22.13 10.76 43.98
CA ASP A 591 -21.95 9.80 42.89
C ASP A 591 -23.17 8.92 42.71
N ALA A 592 -23.88 8.57 43.79
CA ALA A 592 -25.17 7.88 43.75
C ALA A 592 -26.19 8.66 42.89
N ARG A 593 -26.29 9.98 43.09
CA ARG A 593 -27.18 10.85 42.29
C ARG A 593 -26.79 10.95 40.82
N ARG A 594 -25.50 10.92 40.51
CA ARG A 594 -25.01 10.92 39.12
C ARG A 594 -25.39 9.61 38.42
N ALA A 595 -25.22 8.50 39.13
CA ALA A 595 -25.41 7.15 38.62
C ALA A 595 -26.89 6.73 38.46
N LEU A 596 -27.82 7.32 39.22
CA LEU A 596 -29.22 6.91 39.25
C LEU A 596 -29.94 7.18 37.90
N PRO A 597 -30.31 6.14 37.12
CA PRO A 597 -31.02 6.32 35.85
C PRO A 597 -32.51 6.60 36.08
N THR A 598 -33.12 7.42 35.22
CA THR A 598 -34.57 7.63 35.24
C THR A 598 -35.32 6.47 34.58
N ARG A 599 -36.63 6.34 34.86
CA ARG A 599 -37.49 5.34 34.18
C ARG A 599 -37.47 5.49 32.66
N GLN A 600 -37.37 6.71 32.14
CA GLN A 600 -37.25 6.97 30.71
C GLN A 600 -35.91 6.47 30.16
N GLN A 601 -34.82 6.67 30.89
CA GLN A 601 -33.49 6.18 30.51
C GLN A 601 -33.41 4.65 30.51
N PHE A 602 -34.03 3.96 31.48
CA PHE A 602 -34.17 2.51 31.44
C PHE A 602 -34.94 2.03 30.19
N ALA A 603 -36.08 2.66 29.88
CA ALA A 603 -36.86 2.31 28.71
C ALA A 603 -36.09 2.55 27.40
N ALA A 604 -35.31 3.63 27.31
CA ALA A 604 -34.45 3.92 26.17
C ALA A 604 -33.32 2.88 26.03
N ALA A 605 -32.63 2.56 27.12
CA ALA A 605 -31.58 1.54 27.16
C ALA A 605 -32.11 0.17 26.68
N TRP A 606 -33.27 -0.24 27.18
CA TRP A 606 -33.88 -1.53 26.82
C TRP A 606 -34.28 -1.58 25.33
N ARG A 607 -34.93 -0.54 24.82
CA ARG A 607 -35.29 -0.46 23.38
C ARG A 607 -34.05 -0.47 22.48
N PHE A 608 -32.96 0.16 22.91
CA PHE A 608 -31.69 0.09 22.20
C PHE A 608 -31.20 -1.35 22.12
N LEU A 609 -31.13 -2.05 23.26
CA LEU A 609 -30.68 -3.45 23.32
C LEU A 609 -31.57 -4.38 22.48
N GLU A 610 -32.90 -4.25 22.55
CA GLU A 610 -33.83 -5.05 21.73
C GLU A 610 -33.59 -4.90 20.23
N ARG A 611 -33.19 -3.72 19.77
CA ARG A 611 -32.83 -3.47 18.36
C ARG A 611 -31.42 -3.94 18.02
N ALA A 612 -30.47 -3.75 18.93
CA ALA A 612 -29.05 -3.99 18.67
C ALA A 612 -28.65 -5.46 18.81
N VAL A 613 -29.32 -6.24 19.66
CA VAL A 613 -28.96 -7.63 19.99
C VAL A 613 -29.91 -8.61 19.26
N PRO A 614 -29.41 -9.41 18.29
CA PRO A 614 -30.18 -10.47 17.62
C PRO A 614 -30.63 -11.58 18.58
N GLU A 615 -31.49 -12.50 18.12
CA GLU A 615 -31.95 -13.64 18.94
C GLU A 615 -30.80 -14.61 19.29
N GLU A 616 -29.87 -14.83 18.37
CA GLU A 616 -28.64 -15.60 18.60
C GLU A 616 -27.59 -14.90 19.47
N GLY A 617 -27.87 -13.68 19.97
CA GLY A 617 -26.95 -12.87 20.75
C GLY A 617 -26.05 -11.98 19.91
N LEU A 618 -25.30 -11.10 20.59
CA LEU A 618 -24.41 -10.12 19.98
C LEU A 618 -23.02 -10.21 20.62
N THR A 619 -21.98 -10.32 19.79
CA THR A 619 -20.61 -10.01 20.21
C THR A 619 -20.20 -8.66 19.62
N ALA A 620 -19.80 -7.71 20.45
CA ALA A 620 -19.43 -6.35 20.04
C ALA A 620 -18.30 -5.79 20.91
N ASP A 621 -17.73 -4.64 20.53
CA ASP A 621 -16.81 -3.91 21.40
C ASP A 621 -17.59 -3.17 22.50
N THR A 622 -17.16 -3.30 23.76
CA THR A 622 -17.92 -2.80 24.92
C THR A 622 -18.12 -1.29 24.87
N LEU A 623 -17.04 -0.52 24.65
CA LEU A 623 -17.08 0.94 24.70
C LEU A 623 -17.94 1.56 23.58
N PRO A 624 -17.78 1.18 22.30
CA PRO A 624 -18.68 1.63 21.24
C PRO A 624 -20.16 1.33 21.54
N LEU A 625 -20.47 0.12 22.05
CA LEU A 625 -21.84 -0.24 22.38
C LEU A 625 -22.42 0.64 23.51
N LEU A 626 -21.66 0.84 24.59
CA LEU A 626 -22.07 1.71 25.71
C LEU A 626 -22.26 3.16 25.27
N ARG A 627 -21.42 3.67 24.36
CA ARG A 627 -21.56 5.04 23.81
C ARG A 627 -22.82 5.18 22.97
N HIS A 628 -23.12 4.21 22.10
CA HIS A 628 -24.37 4.23 21.30
C HIS A 628 -25.61 4.14 22.20
N MET A 629 -25.56 3.29 23.23
CA MET A 629 -26.64 3.24 24.20
C MET A 629 -26.78 4.60 24.91
N ALA A 630 -25.67 5.18 25.38
CA ALA A 630 -25.64 6.48 26.04
C ALA A 630 -26.22 7.62 25.16
N SER A 631 -25.94 7.64 23.85
CA SER A 631 -26.51 8.66 22.95
C SER A 631 -28.04 8.58 22.84
N GLU A 632 -28.63 7.39 22.97
CA GLU A 632 -30.09 7.21 22.96
C GLU A 632 -30.74 7.56 24.31
N LEU A 633 -29.99 7.42 25.42
CA LEU A 633 -30.48 7.82 26.75
C LEU A 633 -30.66 9.33 26.86
N GLY A 634 -29.70 10.09 26.33
CA GLY A 634 -29.62 11.54 26.48
C GLY A 634 -29.55 12.01 27.95
N GLY A 635 -29.66 13.32 28.17
CA GLY A 635 -29.68 13.92 29.51
C GLY A 635 -28.32 13.98 30.20
N VAL A 636 -28.33 14.03 31.53
CA VAL A 636 -27.14 14.19 32.38
C VAL A 636 -26.47 12.83 32.61
N GLU A 637 -25.13 12.79 32.50
CA GLU A 637 -24.31 11.59 32.73
C GLU A 637 -24.76 10.34 31.93
N PRO A 638 -25.04 10.47 30.61
CA PRO A 638 -25.69 9.40 29.85
C PRO A 638 -24.84 8.13 29.78
N PHE A 639 -23.51 8.25 29.75
CA PHE A 639 -22.60 7.11 29.68
C PHE A 639 -22.56 6.30 30.98
N LEU A 640 -22.39 6.97 32.13
CA LEU A 640 -22.46 6.33 33.45
C LEU A 640 -23.80 5.61 33.63
N ARG A 641 -24.90 6.28 33.29
CA ARG A 641 -26.25 5.72 33.44
C ARG A 641 -26.52 4.58 32.47
N ALA A 642 -25.95 4.61 31.27
CA ALA A 642 -25.98 3.46 30.35
C ALA A 642 -25.31 2.24 30.97
N ALA A 643 -24.10 2.40 31.52
CA ALA A 643 -23.39 1.31 32.21
C ALA A 643 -24.17 0.77 33.42
N VAL A 644 -24.78 1.65 34.22
CA VAL A 644 -25.63 1.26 35.36
C VAL A 644 -26.91 0.54 34.90
N CYS A 645 -27.56 1.02 33.82
CA CYS A 645 -28.72 0.33 33.24
C CYS A 645 -28.38 -1.11 32.85
N ALA A 646 -27.24 -1.32 32.17
CA ALA A 646 -26.76 -2.65 31.82
C ALA A 646 -26.52 -3.53 33.05
N ALA A 647 -25.87 -3.00 34.09
CA ALA A 647 -25.64 -3.72 35.34
C ALA A 647 -26.95 -4.15 36.02
N VAL A 648 -27.95 -3.26 36.06
CA VAL A 648 -29.28 -3.56 36.62
C VAL A 648 -30.01 -4.59 35.77
N PHE A 649 -29.99 -4.49 34.44
CA PHE A 649 -30.62 -5.50 33.57
C PHE A 649 -30.01 -6.89 33.76
N ARG A 650 -28.68 -6.96 33.94
CA ARG A 650 -27.98 -8.20 34.28
C ARG A 650 -28.43 -8.76 35.62
N GLU A 651 -28.45 -7.93 36.66
CA GLU A 651 -28.88 -8.33 38.00
C GLU A 651 -30.34 -8.80 38.03
N ARG A 652 -31.23 -8.17 37.23
CA ARG A 652 -32.63 -8.57 37.12
C ARG A 652 -32.87 -9.77 36.20
N GLY A 653 -31.84 -10.32 35.56
CA GLY A 653 -31.96 -11.46 34.66
C GLY A 653 -32.65 -11.15 33.33
N LEU A 654 -32.61 -9.90 32.87
CA LEU A 654 -33.08 -9.51 31.53
C LEU A 654 -32.02 -9.74 30.45
N LEU A 655 -30.78 -9.94 30.85
CA LEU A 655 -29.59 -9.81 30.02
C LEU A 655 -28.48 -10.69 30.59
N ASP A 656 -27.89 -11.54 29.77
CA ASP A 656 -26.59 -12.16 30.04
C ASP A 656 -25.50 -11.28 29.45
N TRP A 657 -24.51 -10.94 30.28
CA TRP A 657 -23.40 -10.04 29.94
C TRP A 657 -22.09 -10.72 30.30
N GLN A 658 -21.34 -11.16 29.29
CA GLN A 658 -19.99 -11.68 29.44
C GLN A 658 -19.01 -10.73 28.77
N GLU A 659 -18.06 -10.22 29.54
CA GLU A 659 -17.11 -9.22 29.07
C GLU A 659 -15.69 -9.79 29.15
N THR A 660 -14.94 -9.59 28.08
CA THR A 660 -13.48 -9.74 28.03
C THR A 660 -12.85 -8.35 27.95
N GLU A 661 -11.52 -8.25 27.79
CA GLU A 661 -10.79 -6.97 27.90
C GLU A 661 -11.37 -5.81 27.07
N HIS A 662 -11.86 -6.09 25.86
CA HIS A 662 -12.46 -5.06 24.98
C HIS A 662 -13.80 -5.47 24.35
N THR A 663 -14.15 -6.75 24.40
CA THR A 663 -15.36 -7.26 23.75
C THR A 663 -16.37 -7.78 24.75
N ILE A 664 -17.63 -7.67 24.37
CA ILE A 664 -18.78 -8.09 25.14
C ILE A 664 -19.64 -9.06 24.32
N THR A 665 -20.08 -10.13 24.98
CA THR A 665 -21.12 -11.04 24.47
C THR A 665 -22.41 -10.84 25.25
N LEU A 666 -23.49 -10.58 24.52
CA LEU A 666 -24.82 -10.25 25.04
C LEU A 666 -25.87 -11.25 24.56
N HIS A 667 -26.69 -11.74 25.48
CA HIS A 667 -27.94 -12.42 25.17
C HIS A 667 -29.09 -11.80 25.95
N LEU A 668 -30.22 -11.55 25.29
CA LEU A 668 -31.40 -10.94 25.92
C LEU A 668 -32.44 -12.00 26.26
N HIS A 669 -32.97 -11.94 27.48
CA HIS A 669 -34.10 -12.75 27.92
C HIS A 669 -35.42 -12.04 27.58
N ARG A 670 -35.85 -12.19 26.32
CA ARG A 670 -37.06 -11.51 25.79
C ARG A 670 -38.34 -12.10 26.41
N GLY A 671 -39.31 -11.24 26.72
CA GLY A 671 -40.60 -11.64 27.31
C GLY A 671 -40.62 -11.77 28.83
N CYS A 672 -39.47 -11.63 29.51
CA CYS A 672 -39.40 -11.57 30.96
C CYS A 672 -39.91 -10.21 31.48
N ARG A 673 -40.85 -10.22 32.43
CA ARG A 673 -41.29 -9.01 33.14
C ARG A 673 -40.63 -8.95 34.50
N VAL A 674 -39.81 -7.94 34.72
CA VAL A 674 -39.13 -7.69 35.99
C VAL A 674 -39.48 -6.32 36.53
N SER A 675 -39.61 -6.20 37.85
CA SER A 675 -39.66 -4.89 38.51
C SER A 675 -38.24 -4.39 38.73
N LEU A 676 -37.87 -3.28 38.08
CA LEU A 676 -36.57 -2.63 38.26
C LEU A 676 -36.46 -1.94 39.64
N GLU A 677 -37.59 -1.59 40.25
CA GLU A 677 -37.67 -0.97 41.58
C GLU A 677 -37.20 -1.94 42.70
N HIS A 678 -37.25 -3.24 42.44
CA HIS A 678 -36.75 -4.28 43.35
C HIS A 678 -35.26 -4.60 43.16
N SER A 679 -34.55 -3.84 42.32
CA SER A 679 -33.10 -3.99 42.17
C SER A 679 -32.38 -3.54 43.45
N PRO A 680 -31.57 -4.41 44.09
CA PRO A 680 -30.71 -4.00 45.22
C PRO A 680 -29.73 -2.89 44.83
N LEU A 681 -29.28 -2.87 43.56
CA LEU A 681 -28.42 -1.81 43.02
C LEU A 681 -29.17 -0.47 43.00
N MET A 682 -30.42 -0.46 42.54
CA MET A 682 -31.25 0.75 42.57
C MET A 682 -31.58 1.19 44.00
N ALA A 683 -31.85 0.24 44.90
CA ALA A 683 -32.10 0.54 46.30
C ALA A 683 -30.88 1.21 46.97
N ALA A 684 -29.67 0.72 46.70
CA ALA A 684 -28.42 1.31 47.21
C ALA A 684 -28.20 2.73 46.69
N LEU A 685 -28.54 3.00 45.42
CA LEU A 685 -28.46 4.34 44.84
C LEU A 685 -29.55 5.30 45.36
N ALA A 686 -30.75 4.78 45.61
CA ALA A 686 -31.91 5.55 46.06
C ALA A 686 -31.95 5.81 47.59
N TYR A 687 -31.31 4.95 48.40
CA TYR A 687 -31.23 5.08 49.87
C TYR A 687 -30.77 6.49 50.29
N HIS A 688 -29.84 7.05 49.52
CA HIS A 688 -29.25 8.37 49.75
C HIS A 688 -30.12 9.57 49.31
N ASP A 689 -31.14 9.38 48.46
CA ASP A 689 -32.04 10.48 48.07
C ASP A 689 -33.16 10.70 49.10
N SER A 690 -33.43 9.70 49.94
CA SER A 690 -34.48 9.75 50.97
C SER A 690 -34.09 10.49 52.27
N GLU A 691 -32.80 10.67 52.56
CA GLU A 691 -32.34 11.37 53.79
C GLU A 691 -32.56 12.89 53.80
N LYS A 692 -33.04 13.50 52.70
CA LYS A 692 -33.46 14.93 52.68
C LYS A 692 -34.97 15.16 52.79
N GLY A 693 -35.80 14.11 52.80
CA GLY A 693 -37.26 14.23 52.85
C GLY A 693 -37.88 14.24 54.26
N GLY A 694 -37.09 13.98 55.31
CA GLY A 694 -37.58 13.87 56.68
C GLY A 694 -36.95 14.89 57.61
N GLY A 695 -37.49 16.11 57.66
CA GLY A 695 -37.03 17.12 58.61
C GLY A 695 -37.64 18.51 58.45
N ALA A 696 -38.95 18.64 58.72
CA ALA A 696 -39.59 19.75 59.46
C ALA A 696 -41.11 19.73 59.19
N GLN A 697 -41.86 19.21 60.17
CA GLN A 697 -43.15 19.81 60.56
C GLN A 697 -42.89 21.13 61.28
#